data_AF-A0A496XGD2-F1
#
_entry.id   AF-A0A496XGD2-F1
#
_cell.length_a   1.000
_cell.length_b   1.000
_cell.length_c   1.000
_cell.angle_alpha   90.00
_cell.angle_beta   90.00
_cell.angle_gamma   90.00
#
_symmetry.space_group_name_H-M   'P 1'
#
loop_
_entity.id
_entity.type
_entity.pdbx_description
1 polymer ?
#
loop_
_entity_poly.entity_id
_entity_poly.type
_entity_poly.pdbx_seq_one_letter_code
_entity_poly.pdbx_strand_id
1 'polypeptide(L)'
;MRLLQHLGLIVSILFKIVWHFMNRLFRHKNWHIWVTGVFVFIAFTMLTYKVNAQAFITTWQTTNGQITIPTTGGGYDYDIVWTNLTNVGVGNGSTINESSDYTITGLANGDIYQVEIIGTFPRIFFNNTGDKDKIFTVEQWGNNAWTNMETAFYGCANLTVPAIDAPNLTSAVSLNQMFRGASSFNESIDHWNVSSIILFYGMFWDATSFNQPLNSWALNSATDISSMFNGASNFNQSLSNWTTTGITDIKVMFKNASSFNQPVNHFDVSLVTDFAGTFEGATAFDQPLDNWVMSSATSMALMFFGTSSFNQPIDNWDVSNVTSMAYTFANATSFDQNLGNWDIGKATNMTDMLWLSNLSIANYDNALTGWATISGSETQIPTGITSFRANGLSYCSSETERQFLIDTQGWVITLDSKNCVPFTTTWVTSDGQITIPTTGGGYNYDIVWTNLTNGGIGDGSITGQTGDYSITGLENGSTYQVEIRGGFPRIYFNNSGDKDKIISVEFWGDVEWLSMLNAFYGCTNLSVPAADAPNLAGAISLQQTFRGASIMNESIDHWDVSGIISFNAMFWDATSFNQPLNSWALTSATDISGMFNGASSFNQSLSNWVTTGITDIKVMFKNATSFNQPVNHFDVSLVTDFAGTFEAATAFDQPLDNWVMSSATNMALMFFGTSSFNQPLGMWDVSNVNFIEYMFGNATSFNQDLGNWDIGLVTNMTDMLWLSGLSIANYDNTLIGWATISGSETQIPSGIASFRALGLSYCSSEIERQSLIDVYGWAITLDTKSVLCEPISQASNIIFSNIGSTQMDVSWTNGNGTNRILVAHAGSIVDANPSDLATYIASSVFGSGSQIGTGNFVVYNGMASTMTLTGLTPGATYHLRLYEYNGTAGNEDYLVTTAAGNPANFLLAPDINLYAGIDNTGTPISDAQAAAINFGSALVGSGITQTF
;
A
#
# COMPACT_ATOMS: atom_id res chain seq x y z
N MET A 1 25.91 47.41 25.20
CA MET A 1 27.33 47.82 25.35
C MET A 1 27.54 49.13 26.17
N ARG A 2 26.65 50.13 26.15
CA ARG A 2 26.76 51.33 27.03
C ARG A 2 26.28 51.15 28.48
N LEU A 3 25.55 50.08 28.83
CA LEU A 3 25.21 49.75 30.23
C LEU A 3 26.35 49.06 31.01
N LEU A 4 27.24 48.32 30.33
CA LEU A 4 28.38 47.62 30.95
C LEU A 4 29.55 48.56 31.29
N GLN A 5 29.71 49.68 30.57
CA GLN A 5 30.71 50.70 30.89
C GLN A 5 30.32 51.58 32.10
N HIS A 6 29.02 51.71 32.42
CA HIS A 6 28.58 52.46 33.61
C HIS A 6 28.66 51.64 34.92
N LEU A 7 28.56 50.30 34.85
CA LEU A 7 28.80 49.42 36.00
C LEU A 7 30.28 49.41 36.44
N GLY A 8 31.22 49.43 35.49
CA GLY A 8 32.66 49.51 35.81
C GLY A 8 33.08 50.82 36.48
N LEU A 9 32.44 51.94 36.10
CA LEU A 9 32.73 53.26 36.69
C LEU A 9 32.17 53.38 38.13
N ILE A 10 31.00 52.81 38.39
CA ILE A 10 30.37 52.79 39.72
C ILE A 10 31.18 51.94 40.70
N VAL A 11 31.67 50.77 40.28
CA VAL A 11 32.51 49.88 41.10
C VAL A 11 33.88 50.51 41.38
N SER A 12 34.47 51.24 40.43
CA SER A 12 35.73 51.97 40.63
C SER A 12 35.60 53.17 41.58
N ILE A 13 34.48 53.89 41.53
CA ILE A 13 34.18 55.01 42.46
C ILE A 13 33.91 54.49 43.87
N LEU A 14 33.19 53.37 44.02
CA LEU A 14 33.01 52.67 45.31
C LEU A 14 34.35 52.21 45.89
N PHE A 15 35.25 51.64 45.08
CA PHE A 15 36.60 51.25 45.52
C PHE A 15 37.44 52.44 45.99
N LYS A 16 37.35 53.59 45.31
CA LYS A 16 38.08 54.81 45.71
C LYS A 16 37.50 55.47 46.96
N ILE A 17 36.17 55.44 47.15
CA ILE A 17 35.52 55.95 48.36
C ILE A 17 35.88 55.08 49.57
N VAL A 18 35.86 53.75 49.42
CA VAL A 18 36.28 52.80 50.46
C VAL A 18 37.77 52.95 50.77
N TRP A 19 38.64 53.13 49.76
CA TRP A 19 40.06 53.40 49.96
C TRP A 19 40.34 54.72 50.69
N HIS A 20 39.62 55.80 50.38
CA HIS A 20 39.77 57.09 51.07
C HIS A 20 39.19 57.08 52.49
N PHE A 21 38.12 56.31 52.73
CA PHE A 21 37.55 56.10 54.07
C PHE A 21 38.49 55.25 54.94
N MET A 22 39.11 54.22 54.36
CA MET A 22 40.13 53.40 55.03
C MET A 22 41.38 54.22 55.36
N ASN A 23 41.84 55.11 54.48
CA ASN A 23 43.02 55.96 54.74
C ASN A 23 42.82 56.99 55.88
N ARG A 24 41.59 57.40 56.21
CA ARG A 24 41.31 58.29 57.35
C ARG A 24 41.16 57.56 58.69
N LEU A 25 40.96 56.24 58.69
CA LEU A 25 40.83 55.41 59.90
C LEU A 25 42.19 54.91 60.45
N PHE A 26 43.30 55.11 59.73
CA PHE A 26 44.67 54.70 60.12
C PHE A 26 45.35 55.57 61.20
N ARG A 27 44.59 56.25 62.06
CA ARG A 27 45.11 56.89 63.27
C ARG A 27 44.23 56.56 64.45
N HIS A 28 44.38 55.37 65.05
CA HIS A 28 44.32 55.15 66.50
C HIS A 28 44.56 53.66 66.83
N LYS A 29 45.25 53.43 67.96
CA LYS A 29 45.72 52.13 68.46
C LYS A 29 44.56 51.18 68.78
N ASN A 30 44.43 50.08 68.03
CA ASN A 30 43.98 48.73 68.45
C ASN A 30 43.97 47.77 67.24
N TRP A 31 45.16 47.41 66.75
CA TRP A 31 45.38 46.71 65.46
C TRP A 31 45.02 45.20 65.50
N HIS A 32 45.12 44.51 66.64
CA HIS A 32 45.18 43.03 66.62
C HIS A 32 43.86 42.24 66.48
N ILE A 33 42.67 42.88 66.47
CA ILE A 33 41.38 42.15 66.42
C ILE A 33 40.70 42.22 65.03
N TRP A 34 41.13 43.10 64.13
CA TRP A 34 40.50 43.26 62.81
C TRP A 34 41.27 42.63 61.63
N VAL A 35 42.57 42.36 61.78
CA VAL A 35 43.38 41.72 60.71
C VAL A 35 43.07 40.22 60.57
N THR A 36 42.78 39.54 61.69
CA THR A 36 42.29 38.16 61.68
C THR A 36 40.90 38.06 61.05
N GLY A 37 40.02 39.05 61.24
CA GLY A 37 38.68 39.05 60.63
C GLY A 37 38.70 39.21 59.09
N VAL A 38 39.56 40.07 58.54
CA VAL A 38 39.64 40.30 57.09
C VAL A 38 40.41 39.19 56.36
N PHE A 39 41.46 38.62 56.96
CA PHE A 39 42.13 37.43 56.41
C PHE A 39 41.25 36.19 56.51
N VAL A 40 40.48 36.03 57.58
CA VAL A 40 39.49 34.95 57.67
C VAL A 40 38.36 35.16 56.68
N PHE A 41 37.93 36.40 56.38
CA PHE A 41 36.90 36.66 55.37
C PHE A 41 37.38 36.48 53.92
N ILE A 42 38.63 36.86 53.58
CA ILE A 42 39.22 36.60 52.24
C ILE A 42 39.57 35.12 52.07
N ALA A 43 40.05 34.46 53.12
CA ALA A 43 40.24 33.01 53.14
C ALA A 43 38.89 32.26 53.10
N PHE A 44 37.84 32.78 53.74
CA PHE A 44 36.48 32.25 53.62
C PHE A 44 35.93 32.48 52.22
N THR A 45 36.16 33.63 51.56
CA THR A 45 35.68 33.86 50.20
C THR A 45 36.41 33.02 49.16
N MET A 46 37.69 32.67 49.38
CA MET A 46 38.40 31.67 48.55
C MET A 46 38.00 30.23 48.88
N LEU A 47 37.73 29.89 50.16
CA LEU A 47 37.19 28.57 50.53
C LEU A 47 35.76 28.36 50.02
N THR A 48 34.89 29.37 50.05
CA THR A 48 33.53 29.27 49.52
C THR A 48 33.47 29.16 48.00
N TYR A 49 34.55 29.48 47.27
CA TYR A 49 34.62 29.24 45.82
C TYR A 49 34.99 27.77 45.49
N LYS A 50 35.81 27.11 46.32
CA LYS A 50 36.15 25.68 46.15
C LYS A 50 35.05 24.70 46.58
N VAL A 51 34.10 25.11 47.43
CA VAL A 51 33.00 24.25 47.90
C VAL A 51 31.92 23.98 46.83
N ASN A 52 31.99 24.62 45.66
CA ASN A 52 31.03 24.43 44.55
C ASN A 52 31.60 23.72 43.30
N ALA A 53 32.87 23.28 43.32
CA ALA A 53 33.47 22.56 42.19
C ALA A 53 33.29 21.04 42.38
N GLN A 54 32.50 20.40 41.53
CA GLN A 54 32.43 18.94 41.47
C GLN A 54 33.68 18.41 40.77
N ALA A 55 34.37 17.47 41.42
CA ALA A 55 35.61 16.86 40.93
C ALA A 55 35.38 16.00 39.67
N PHE A 56 36.41 15.89 38.84
CA PHE A 56 36.52 14.82 37.85
C PHE A 56 37.03 13.56 38.57
N ILE A 57 36.24 12.48 38.57
CA ILE A 57 36.50 11.28 39.36
C ILE A 57 36.75 10.11 38.42
N THR A 58 37.86 9.40 38.64
CA THR A 58 38.29 8.25 37.85
C THR A 58 38.75 7.12 38.77
N THR A 59 38.72 5.88 38.28
CA THR A 59 39.40 4.77 38.96
C THR A 59 40.54 4.20 38.12
N TRP A 60 41.59 3.78 38.82
CA TRP A 60 42.83 3.33 38.22
C TRP A 60 43.35 2.10 38.95
N GLN A 61 44.00 1.19 38.23
CA GLN A 61 44.76 0.08 38.81
C GLN A 61 46.21 0.16 38.36
N THR A 62 47.13 0.23 39.31
CA THR A 62 48.56 0.30 39.01
C THR A 62 49.23 -1.06 39.07
N THR A 63 50.16 -1.31 38.13
CA THR A 63 50.97 -2.53 38.06
C THR A 63 52.42 -2.31 38.53
N ASN A 64 52.82 -1.05 38.71
CA ASN A 64 54.19 -0.66 39.04
C ASN A 64 54.30 0.33 40.22
N GLY A 65 53.19 0.54 40.93
CA GLY A 65 53.12 1.34 42.15
C GLY A 65 53.04 2.84 41.88
N GLN A 66 52.74 3.21 40.63
CA GLN A 66 52.63 4.57 40.15
C GLN A 66 51.40 4.77 39.27
N ILE A 67 50.76 5.94 39.39
CA ILE A 67 49.72 6.42 38.48
C ILE A 67 50.15 7.81 38.03
N THR A 68 50.26 8.02 36.72
CA THR A 68 50.54 9.33 36.13
C THR A 68 49.28 9.91 35.52
N ILE A 69 48.91 11.12 35.96
CA ILE A 69 47.83 11.91 35.37
C ILE A 69 48.43 12.73 34.22
N PRO A 70 48.11 12.40 32.96
CA PRO A 70 48.78 13.03 31.82
C PRO A 70 48.07 14.31 31.38
N THR A 71 48.86 15.34 31.14
CA THR A 71 48.47 16.68 30.70
C THR A 71 49.17 17.03 29.39
N THR A 72 48.79 18.14 28.77
CA THR A 72 49.52 18.70 27.63
C THR A 72 49.32 20.20 27.51
N GLY A 73 50.37 20.94 27.18
CA GLY A 73 50.32 22.39 27.08
C GLY A 73 50.24 23.10 28.44
N GLY A 74 49.68 24.31 28.46
CA GLY A 74 49.47 25.12 29.67
C GLY A 74 47.99 25.26 30.04
N GLY A 75 47.72 25.96 31.14
CA GLY A 75 46.34 26.21 31.62
C GLY A 75 45.85 25.26 32.71
N TYR A 76 46.75 24.47 33.29
CA TYR A 76 46.46 23.57 34.42
C TYR A 76 46.72 24.28 35.74
N ASP A 77 45.77 24.16 36.66
CA ASP A 77 45.89 24.55 38.07
C ASP A 77 44.89 23.70 38.87
N TYR A 78 45.33 22.51 39.29
CA TYR A 78 44.45 21.49 39.83
C TYR A 78 45.03 20.80 41.06
N ASP A 79 44.14 20.33 41.93
CA ASP A 79 44.43 19.51 43.08
C ASP A 79 44.05 18.06 42.76
N ILE A 80 44.74 17.10 43.39
CA ILE A 80 44.45 15.67 43.25
C ILE A 80 44.24 15.07 44.63
N VAL A 81 43.18 14.28 44.80
CA VAL A 81 42.98 13.42 45.98
C VAL A 81 42.86 11.98 45.49
N TRP A 82 43.56 11.04 46.14
CA TRP A 82 43.44 9.62 45.82
C TRP A 82 43.12 8.77 47.04
N THR A 83 42.23 7.80 46.83
CA THR A 83 41.75 6.87 47.85
C THR A 83 41.85 5.44 47.36
N ASN A 84 42.47 4.57 48.15
CA ASN A 84 42.53 3.14 47.87
C ASN A 84 41.17 2.49 48.13
N LEU A 85 40.54 1.95 47.08
CA LEU A 85 39.26 1.26 47.14
C LEU A 85 39.40 -0.22 47.47
N THR A 86 40.58 -0.82 47.24
CA THR A 86 40.84 -2.24 47.54
C THR A 86 41.19 -2.43 49.01
N ASN A 87 42.13 -1.63 49.52
CA ASN A 87 42.57 -1.64 50.92
C ASN A 87 42.23 -0.30 51.58
N VAL A 88 40.97 -0.17 52.01
CA VAL A 88 40.40 1.08 52.55
C VAL A 88 41.27 1.64 53.68
N GLY A 89 41.78 2.85 53.49
CA GLY A 89 42.60 3.58 54.46
C GLY A 89 44.11 3.40 54.31
N VAL A 90 44.58 2.61 53.34
CA VAL A 90 46.02 2.36 53.09
C VAL A 90 46.44 3.02 51.77
N GLY A 91 47.44 3.91 51.83
CA GLY A 91 48.01 4.54 50.63
C GLY A 91 47.22 5.71 50.05
N ASN A 92 46.23 6.24 50.79
CA ASN A 92 45.50 7.47 50.42
C ASN A 92 46.42 8.70 50.51
N GLY A 93 46.12 9.74 49.73
CA GLY A 93 46.84 11.00 49.80
C GLY A 93 46.23 12.11 48.96
N SER A 94 46.89 13.26 48.96
CA SER A 94 46.47 14.44 48.19
C SER A 94 47.66 15.33 47.81
N THR A 95 47.55 16.04 46.70
CA THR A 95 48.44 17.16 46.32
C THR A 95 47.63 18.36 45.85
N ILE A 96 48.24 19.56 45.84
CA ILE A 96 47.57 20.82 45.50
C ILE A 96 48.39 21.69 44.54
N ASN A 97 47.70 22.46 43.70
CA ASN A 97 48.26 23.41 42.72
C ASN A 97 49.21 22.79 41.68
N GLU A 98 48.85 21.63 41.13
CA GLU A 98 49.57 21.01 40.02
C GLU A 98 49.30 21.74 38.70
N SER A 99 50.34 21.88 37.87
CA SER A 99 50.29 22.63 36.61
C SER A 99 50.81 21.87 35.38
N SER A 100 51.15 20.60 35.55
CA SER A 100 51.67 19.69 34.51
C SER A 100 51.33 18.25 34.89
N ASP A 101 51.92 17.28 34.18
CA ASP A 101 51.82 15.87 34.55
C ASP A 101 52.19 15.65 36.01
N TYR A 102 51.41 14.84 36.71
CA TYR A 102 51.69 14.45 38.08
C TYR A 102 51.70 12.94 38.22
N THR A 103 52.77 12.41 38.79
CA THR A 103 52.91 10.98 39.10
C THR A 103 52.70 10.75 40.59
N ILE A 104 51.60 10.07 40.92
CA ILE A 104 51.36 9.51 42.24
C ILE A 104 52.31 8.32 42.40
N THR A 105 53.07 8.27 43.50
CA THR A 105 54.05 7.20 43.78
C THR A 105 53.77 6.52 45.11
N GLY A 106 54.32 5.32 45.31
CA GLY A 106 54.18 4.58 46.57
C GLY A 106 52.84 3.85 46.71
N LEU A 107 52.16 3.60 45.60
CA LEU A 107 50.90 2.86 45.54
C LEU A 107 51.17 1.35 45.57
N ALA A 108 50.21 0.57 46.08
CA ALA A 108 50.30 -0.89 46.10
C ALA A 108 49.96 -1.46 44.71
N ASN A 109 50.81 -2.36 44.20
CA ASN A 109 50.57 -3.03 42.92
C ASN A 109 49.30 -3.89 42.97
N GLY A 110 48.42 -3.71 42.00
CA GLY A 110 47.16 -4.45 41.87
C GLY A 110 45.98 -3.83 42.61
N ASP A 111 46.20 -2.86 43.49
CA ASP A 111 45.12 -2.14 44.17
C ASP A 111 44.45 -1.14 43.22
N ILE A 112 43.14 -0.95 43.42
CA ILE A 112 42.31 0.03 42.69
C ILE A 112 42.25 1.32 43.51
N TYR A 113 42.55 2.43 42.86
CA TYR A 113 42.53 3.77 43.44
C TYR A 113 41.49 4.65 42.74
N GLN A 114 40.65 5.32 43.53
CA GLN A 114 39.85 6.46 43.08
C GLN A 114 40.76 7.70 43.05
N VAL A 115 40.74 8.45 41.95
CA VAL A 115 41.46 9.70 41.76
C VAL A 115 40.44 10.80 41.47
N GLU A 116 40.44 11.83 42.31
CA GLU A 116 39.59 13.02 42.22
C GLU A 116 40.44 14.22 41.83
N ILE A 117 40.10 14.88 40.72
CA ILE A 117 40.79 16.06 40.19
C ILE A 117 39.88 17.29 40.34
N ILE A 118 40.36 18.31 41.05
CA ILE A 118 39.60 19.52 41.38
C ILE A 118 40.40 20.76 40.96
N GLY A 119 39.82 21.63 40.14
CA GLY A 119 40.45 22.88 39.72
C GLY A 119 40.37 23.08 38.22
N THR A 120 41.27 23.87 37.66
CA THR A 120 41.34 24.11 36.22
C THR A 120 42.10 22.95 35.57
N PHE A 121 41.35 22.05 34.92
CA PHE A 121 41.89 20.87 34.25
C PHE A 121 41.33 20.79 32.81
N PRO A 122 41.99 21.45 31.84
CA PRO A 122 41.41 21.69 30.52
C PRO A 122 41.27 20.45 29.61
N ARG A 123 42.10 19.41 29.85
CA ARG A 123 42.18 18.18 29.04
C ARG A 123 42.98 17.10 29.79
N ILE A 124 42.56 15.83 29.72
CA ILE A 124 43.43 14.68 29.98
C ILE A 124 44.04 14.23 28.65
N PHE A 125 45.31 13.83 28.60
CA PHE A 125 46.02 13.59 27.33
C PHE A 125 46.80 12.27 27.31
N PHE A 126 46.13 11.13 27.13
CA PHE A 126 46.83 9.85 27.00
C PHE A 126 47.58 9.69 25.67
N ASN A 127 46.94 10.04 24.54
CA ASN A 127 47.54 9.98 23.21
C ASN A 127 48.26 8.65 22.89
N ASN A 128 47.67 7.53 23.29
CA ASN A 128 48.23 6.18 23.19
C ASN A 128 49.63 6.02 23.83
N THR A 129 49.89 6.73 24.93
CA THR A 129 51.15 6.67 25.69
C THR A 129 50.90 6.58 27.20
N GLY A 130 51.98 6.39 27.96
CA GLY A 130 51.95 6.46 29.42
C GLY A 130 51.07 5.39 30.06
N ASP A 131 50.28 5.82 31.05
CA ASP A 131 49.50 4.94 31.92
C ASP A 131 48.10 4.60 31.34
N LYS A 132 47.92 4.65 30.02
CA LYS A 132 46.64 4.43 29.32
C LYS A 132 45.92 3.12 29.66
N ASP A 133 46.67 2.06 29.99
CA ASP A 133 46.10 0.75 30.33
C ASP A 133 45.72 0.65 31.81
N LYS A 134 46.10 1.64 32.63
CA LYS A 134 45.87 1.67 34.08
C LYS A 134 44.56 2.36 34.47
N ILE A 135 44.02 3.24 33.64
CA ILE A 135 42.70 3.85 33.88
C ILE A 135 41.60 2.84 33.55
N PHE A 136 40.65 2.65 34.46
CA PHE A 136 39.54 1.72 34.28
C PHE A 136 38.20 2.42 34.09
N THR A 137 37.91 3.44 34.91
CA THR A 137 36.61 4.10 34.85
C THR A 137 36.72 5.62 34.89
N VAL A 138 35.80 6.29 34.20
CA VAL A 138 35.38 7.66 34.51
C VAL A 138 34.06 7.58 35.27
N GLU A 139 34.11 7.86 36.57
CA GLU A 139 32.95 7.78 37.49
C GLU A 139 32.14 9.08 37.50
N GLN A 140 32.78 10.22 37.25
CA GLN A 140 32.14 11.53 37.26
C GLN A 140 32.94 12.54 36.43
N TRP A 141 32.29 13.33 35.58
CA TRP A 141 32.91 14.41 34.80
C TRP A 141 33.15 15.68 35.61
N GLY A 142 32.22 15.99 36.53
CA GLY A 142 32.24 17.18 37.35
C GLY A 142 31.97 18.46 36.55
N ASN A 143 32.28 19.61 37.17
CA ASN A 143 32.01 20.93 36.57
C ASN A 143 33.22 21.50 35.81
N ASN A 144 34.23 20.67 35.50
CA ASN A 144 35.42 21.07 34.77
C ASN A 144 35.04 21.54 33.35
N ALA A 145 35.43 22.76 32.99
CA ALA A 145 35.25 23.29 31.65
C ALA A 145 36.32 22.73 30.72
N TRP A 146 35.98 21.70 29.94
CA TRP A 146 36.89 21.05 29.01
C TRP A 146 37.07 21.92 27.78
N THR A 147 38.28 22.43 27.57
CA THR A 147 38.58 23.30 26.43
C THR A 147 39.05 22.52 25.20
N ASN A 148 39.46 21.26 25.38
CA ASN A 148 39.84 20.35 24.30
C ASN A 148 39.78 18.89 24.81
N MET A 149 39.29 17.95 24.00
CA MET A 149 39.24 16.50 24.34
C MET A 149 39.86 15.61 23.28
N GLU A 150 40.62 16.20 22.36
CA GLU A 150 41.36 15.44 21.36
C GLU A 150 42.24 14.38 22.06
N THR A 151 42.33 13.18 21.50
CA THR A 151 43.15 12.05 21.98
C THR A 151 43.07 11.77 23.49
N ALA A 152 41.99 12.19 24.17
CA ALA A 152 41.98 12.27 25.63
C ALA A 152 42.14 10.89 26.24
N PHE A 153 41.43 9.90 25.70
CA PHE A 153 41.48 8.48 26.06
C PHE A 153 41.96 7.59 24.90
N TYR A 154 42.75 8.15 23.98
CA TYR A 154 43.32 7.38 22.88
C TYR A 154 44.20 6.25 23.43
N GLY A 155 43.84 5.01 23.09
CA GLY A 155 44.57 3.79 23.42
C GLY A 155 44.24 3.21 24.80
N CYS A 156 43.29 3.79 25.52
CA CYS A 156 42.83 3.31 26.83
C CYS A 156 41.89 2.11 26.67
N ALA A 157 42.46 0.96 26.29
CA ALA A 157 41.71 -0.24 25.91
C ALA A 157 40.82 -0.80 27.01
N ASN A 158 41.15 -0.55 28.29
CA ASN A 158 40.41 -1.04 29.46
C ASN A 158 39.37 -0.04 30.01
N LEU A 159 39.23 1.14 29.38
CA LEU A 159 38.36 2.21 29.87
C LEU A 159 36.88 1.86 29.70
N THR A 160 36.10 2.17 30.74
CA THR A 160 34.64 2.24 30.76
C THR A 160 34.20 3.59 31.34
N VAL A 161 32.99 4.06 31.03
CA VAL A 161 32.49 5.38 31.48
C VAL A 161 31.12 5.24 32.16
N PRO A 162 31.04 4.73 33.40
CA PRO A 162 29.78 4.63 34.14
C PRO A 162 29.18 5.98 34.57
N ALA A 163 29.92 7.08 34.39
CA ALA A 163 29.48 8.44 34.74
C ALA A 163 28.08 8.78 34.16
N ILE A 164 27.20 9.23 35.05
CA ILE A 164 25.84 9.68 34.69
C ILE A 164 25.76 11.17 34.35
N ASP A 165 26.74 11.96 34.78
CA ASP A 165 26.88 13.36 34.40
C ASP A 165 27.53 13.48 33.01
N ALA A 166 27.54 14.69 32.46
CA ALA A 166 28.12 14.98 31.14
C ALA A 166 29.30 15.94 31.28
N PRO A 167 30.35 15.80 30.44
CA PRO A 167 31.42 16.79 30.39
C PRO A 167 30.88 18.14 29.92
N ASN A 168 31.34 19.23 30.55
CA ASN A 168 31.07 20.58 30.05
C ASN A 168 31.96 20.86 28.83
N LEU A 169 31.41 20.64 27.63
CA LEU A 169 32.08 20.82 26.34
C LEU A 169 31.88 22.20 25.71
N THR A 170 31.26 23.15 26.41
CA THR A 170 30.91 24.48 25.84
C THR A 170 32.11 25.29 25.35
N SER A 171 33.32 24.96 25.80
CA SER A 171 34.58 25.59 25.36
C SER A 171 35.43 24.69 24.46
N ALA A 172 35.00 23.46 24.21
CA ALA A 172 35.69 22.51 23.35
C ALA A 172 35.30 22.70 21.88
N VAL A 173 36.26 22.50 20.98
CA VAL A 173 36.07 22.59 19.52
C VAL A 173 36.31 21.24 18.84
N SER A 174 37.05 20.32 19.48
CA SER A 174 37.43 19.03 18.90
C SER A 174 37.31 17.90 19.91
N LEU A 175 36.73 16.78 19.45
CA LEU A 175 36.72 15.46 20.10
C LEU A 175 37.56 14.44 19.31
N ASN A 176 38.48 14.91 18.46
CA ASN A 176 39.25 14.06 17.55
C ASN A 176 39.94 12.91 18.31
N GLN A 177 39.71 11.68 17.87
CA GLN A 177 40.33 10.47 18.43
C GLN A 177 40.17 10.31 19.94
N MET A 178 39.16 10.94 20.56
CA MET A 178 38.97 10.92 22.01
C MET A 178 38.94 9.50 22.58
N PHE A 179 38.23 8.57 21.91
CA PHE A 179 38.07 7.17 22.31
C PHE A 179 38.71 6.20 21.29
N ARG A 180 39.66 6.66 20.49
CA ARG A 180 40.35 5.79 19.55
C ARG A 180 41.01 4.62 20.30
N GLY A 181 40.82 3.39 19.85
CA GLY A 181 41.37 2.18 20.49
C GLY A 181 40.88 1.93 21.92
N ALA A 182 39.81 2.60 22.38
CA ALA A 182 39.15 2.30 23.64
C ALA A 182 38.24 1.07 23.47
N SER A 183 38.87 -0.10 23.25
CA SER A 183 38.18 -1.32 22.81
C SER A 183 37.12 -1.85 23.77
N SER A 184 37.17 -1.51 25.05
CA SER A 184 36.18 -1.93 26.07
C SER A 184 35.05 -0.92 26.29
N PHE A 185 35.17 0.31 25.75
CA PHE A 185 34.21 1.38 25.97
C PHE A 185 32.88 1.08 25.26
N ASN A 186 31.78 1.08 26.03
CA ASN A 186 30.43 0.81 25.50
C ASN A 186 29.33 1.43 26.38
N GLU A 187 29.62 2.49 27.12
CA GLU A 187 28.63 3.19 27.94
C GLU A 187 27.94 4.32 27.17
N SER A 188 26.71 4.65 27.55
CA SER A 188 25.93 5.66 26.85
C SER A 188 26.48 7.06 27.10
N ILE A 189 26.64 7.81 26.00
CA ILE A 189 27.05 9.22 25.97
C ILE A 189 26.04 10.07 25.19
N ASP A 190 24.82 9.56 25.03
CA ASP A 190 23.76 10.21 24.24
C ASP A 190 23.39 11.58 24.86
N HIS A 191 23.45 11.70 26.19
CA HIS A 191 23.13 12.93 26.93
C HIS A 191 24.19 14.03 26.83
N TRP A 192 25.30 13.81 26.11
CA TRP A 192 26.35 14.82 25.97
C TRP A 192 25.94 15.94 25.01
N ASN A 193 26.19 17.19 25.42
CA ASN A 193 26.00 18.34 24.53
C ASN A 193 27.24 18.55 23.65
N VAL A 194 27.12 18.19 22.37
CA VAL A 194 28.19 18.31 21.37
C VAL A 194 27.96 19.43 20.34
N SER A 195 26.98 20.32 20.55
CA SER A 195 26.55 21.29 19.52
C SER A 195 27.59 22.32 19.11
N SER A 196 28.64 22.52 19.92
CA SER A 196 29.77 23.41 19.64
C SER A 196 30.98 22.71 19.00
N ILE A 197 30.97 21.38 18.92
CA ILE A 197 32.10 20.60 18.41
C ILE A 197 32.11 20.67 16.88
N ILE A 198 33.30 20.93 16.32
CA ILE A 198 33.53 21.07 14.88
C ILE A 198 34.17 19.80 14.29
N LEU A 199 35.03 19.13 15.07
CA LEU A 199 35.88 18.03 14.60
C LEU A 199 35.67 16.75 15.42
N PHE A 200 35.29 15.67 14.73
CA PHE A 200 35.03 14.32 15.29
C PHE A 200 35.93 13.24 14.68
N TYR A 201 37.00 13.64 13.99
CA TYR A 201 37.89 12.73 13.27
C TYR A 201 38.30 11.54 14.13
N GLY A 202 37.96 10.33 13.70
CA GLY A 202 38.37 9.09 14.35
C GLY A 202 37.94 8.93 15.82
N MET A 203 36.89 9.62 16.28
CA MET A 203 36.49 9.63 17.69
C MET A 203 36.35 8.22 18.29
N PHE A 204 35.76 7.27 17.56
CA PHE A 204 35.57 5.87 17.96
C PHE A 204 36.36 4.88 17.09
N TRP A 205 37.44 5.33 16.44
CA TRP A 205 38.25 4.45 15.61
C TRP A 205 38.79 3.28 16.46
N ASP A 206 38.51 2.03 16.08
CA ASP A 206 38.90 0.79 16.76
C ASP A 206 38.31 0.67 18.19
N ALA A 207 37.23 1.41 18.49
CA ALA A 207 36.41 1.19 19.68
C ALA A 207 35.49 -0.01 19.45
N THR A 208 36.07 -1.20 19.33
CA THR A 208 35.41 -2.41 18.81
C THR A 208 34.15 -2.81 19.57
N SER A 209 34.05 -2.51 20.87
CA SER A 209 32.86 -2.85 21.68
C SER A 209 31.76 -1.78 21.63
N PHE A 210 32.03 -0.58 21.12
CA PHE A 210 31.11 0.55 21.18
C PHE A 210 29.88 0.30 20.30
N ASN A 211 28.70 0.31 20.92
CA ASN A 211 27.42 0.12 20.26
C ASN A 211 26.29 0.84 21.03
N GLN A 212 26.50 2.11 21.38
CA GLN A 212 25.53 2.92 22.13
C GLN A 212 24.88 4.04 21.30
N PRO A 213 23.62 4.42 21.60
CA PRO A 213 22.93 5.48 20.85
C PRO A 213 23.65 6.82 20.90
N LEU A 214 23.53 7.58 19.79
CA LEU A 214 24.04 8.95 19.61
C LEU A 214 22.97 9.87 19.00
N ASN A 215 21.69 9.53 19.20
CA ASN A 215 20.54 10.19 18.58
C ASN A 215 20.24 11.58 19.17
N SER A 216 20.73 11.90 20.35
CA SER A 216 20.53 13.21 20.98
C SER A 216 21.62 14.22 20.57
N TRP A 217 22.60 13.80 19.78
CA TRP A 217 23.69 14.68 19.34
C TRP A 217 23.25 15.62 18.22
N ALA A 218 23.52 16.91 18.41
CA ALA A 218 23.32 17.95 17.40
C ALA A 218 24.67 18.27 16.73
N LEU A 219 24.83 17.89 15.46
CA LEU A 219 26.06 18.09 14.68
C LEU A 219 26.06 19.38 13.84
N ASN A 220 25.28 20.38 14.22
CA ASN A 220 25.10 21.62 13.46
C ASN A 220 26.40 22.43 13.20
N SER A 221 27.46 22.21 13.99
CA SER A 221 28.76 22.85 13.82
C SER A 221 29.82 21.94 13.22
N ALA A 222 29.52 20.65 13.06
CA ALA A 222 30.48 19.64 12.61
C ALA A 222 30.83 19.87 11.13
N THR A 223 32.12 19.69 10.79
CA THR A 223 32.62 19.78 9.41
C THR A 223 33.37 18.52 8.97
N ASP A 224 33.92 17.76 9.93
CA ASP A 224 34.70 16.54 9.71
C ASP A 224 34.25 15.44 10.69
N ILE A 225 33.66 14.39 10.12
CA ILE A 225 33.28 13.13 10.80
C ILE A 225 34.00 11.94 10.18
N SER A 226 35.08 12.19 9.45
CA SER A 226 35.85 11.15 8.77
C SER A 226 36.49 10.19 9.78
N SER A 227 36.60 8.91 9.39
CA SER A 227 37.08 7.81 10.23
C SER A 227 36.35 7.58 11.56
N MET A 228 35.23 8.26 11.84
CA MET A 228 34.63 8.30 13.18
C MET A 228 34.34 6.92 13.76
N PHE A 229 33.87 5.97 12.95
CA PHE A 229 33.56 4.58 13.32
C PHE A 229 34.46 3.56 12.62
N ASN A 230 35.64 3.97 12.13
CA ASN A 230 36.57 3.08 11.45
C ASN A 230 37.02 1.95 12.40
N GLY A 231 36.73 0.69 12.07
CA GLY A 231 37.03 -0.47 12.91
C GLY A 231 36.14 -0.63 14.15
N ALA A 232 35.09 0.20 14.31
CA ALA A 232 34.08 0.02 15.37
C ALA A 232 33.13 -1.14 14.99
N SER A 233 33.66 -2.36 15.00
CA SER A 233 33.04 -3.55 14.40
C SER A 233 31.64 -3.90 14.92
N ASN A 234 31.32 -3.56 16.19
CA ASN A 234 30.02 -3.84 16.79
C ASN A 234 29.01 -2.69 16.64
N PHE A 235 29.41 -1.52 16.13
CA PHE A 235 28.55 -0.35 16.07
C PHE A 235 27.41 -0.56 15.06
N ASN A 236 26.17 -0.49 15.53
CA ASN A 236 24.96 -0.61 14.71
C ASN A 236 23.78 0.19 15.30
N GLN A 237 24.06 1.36 15.87
CA GLN A 237 23.03 2.23 16.46
C GLN A 237 22.57 3.28 15.46
N SER A 238 21.27 3.63 15.54
CA SER A 238 20.67 4.63 14.66
C SER A 238 21.35 6.00 14.78
N LEU A 239 21.38 6.72 13.66
CA LEU A 239 21.92 8.08 13.51
C LEU A 239 20.85 9.04 12.95
N SER A 240 19.56 8.69 13.03
CA SER A 240 18.46 9.35 12.30
C SER A 240 18.25 10.83 12.61
N ASN A 241 18.74 11.29 13.75
CA ASN A 241 18.55 12.67 14.22
C ASN A 241 19.73 13.58 13.87
N TRP A 242 20.74 13.06 13.20
CA TRP A 242 21.92 13.84 12.85
C TRP A 242 21.61 14.85 11.75
N THR A 243 22.03 16.09 11.96
CA THR A 243 22.01 17.14 10.94
C THR A 243 23.41 17.29 10.34
N THR A 244 23.58 17.00 9.05
CA THR A 244 24.91 16.95 8.40
C THR A 244 25.16 18.08 7.38
N THR A 245 24.37 19.16 7.41
CA THR A 245 24.41 20.24 6.40
C THR A 245 25.76 20.98 6.27
N GLY A 246 26.65 20.84 7.26
CA GLY A 246 27.99 21.46 7.27
C GLY A 246 29.14 20.48 7.00
N ILE A 247 28.84 19.19 6.80
CA ILE A 247 29.86 18.14 6.69
C ILE A 247 30.55 18.21 5.32
N THR A 248 31.88 18.17 5.34
CA THR A 248 32.72 18.21 4.13
C THR A 248 33.60 16.97 3.96
N ASP A 249 33.82 16.20 5.02
CA ASP A 249 34.64 14.98 4.99
C ASP A 249 33.96 13.83 5.77
N ILE A 250 33.73 12.72 5.06
CA ILE A 250 33.18 11.46 5.59
C ILE A 250 34.06 10.25 5.23
N LYS A 251 35.29 10.50 4.78
CA LYS A 251 36.19 9.42 4.34
C LYS A 251 36.32 8.34 5.39
N VAL A 252 36.26 7.10 4.95
CA VAL A 252 36.43 5.89 5.77
C VAL A 252 35.61 5.90 7.08
N MET A 253 34.49 6.64 7.13
CA MET A 253 33.70 6.83 8.34
C MET A 253 33.24 5.51 8.95
N PHE A 254 32.80 4.56 8.12
CA PHE A 254 32.32 3.24 8.52
C PHE A 254 33.24 2.10 8.03
N LYS A 255 34.49 2.42 7.68
CA LYS A 255 35.44 1.38 7.23
C LYS A 255 35.56 0.29 8.28
N ASN A 256 35.40 -0.98 7.90
CA ASN A 256 35.42 -2.15 8.78
C ASN A 256 34.43 -2.10 9.97
N ALA A 257 33.41 -1.24 9.94
CA ALA A 257 32.28 -1.29 10.87
C ALA A 257 31.33 -2.43 10.44
N SER A 258 31.80 -3.67 10.58
CA SER A 258 31.21 -4.86 9.93
C SER A 258 29.75 -5.14 10.30
N SER A 259 29.30 -4.69 11.48
CA SER A 259 27.90 -4.83 11.94
C SER A 259 26.98 -3.68 11.55
N PHE A 260 27.52 -2.58 10.99
CA PHE A 260 26.75 -1.37 10.74
C PHE A 260 25.76 -1.57 9.57
N ASN A 261 24.46 -1.40 9.86
CA ASN A 261 23.39 -1.47 8.87
C ASN A 261 22.23 -0.53 9.26
N GLN A 262 22.52 0.75 9.48
CA GLN A 262 21.52 1.76 9.88
C GLN A 262 21.29 2.80 8.80
N PRO A 263 20.07 3.35 8.66
CA PRO A 263 19.75 4.32 7.61
C PRO A 263 20.58 5.60 7.70
N VAL A 264 21.25 5.96 6.60
CA VAL A 264 22.02 7.21 6.43
C VAL A 264 21.62 8.00 5.18
N ASN A 265 20.50 7.64 4.55
CA ASN A 265 19.99 8.29 3.33
C ASN A 265 19.65 9.79 3.55
N HIS A 266 19.39 10.18 4.79
CA HIS A 266 19.05 11.56 5.17
C HIS A 266 20.28 12.46 5.36
N PHE A 267 21.50 11.92 5.25
CA PHE A 267 22.71 12.73 5.34
C PHE A 267 22.81 13.66 4.12
N ASP A 268 22.86 14.97 4.38
CA ASP A 268 23.29 15.95 3.40
C ASP A 268 24.80 15.76 3.15
N VAL A 269 25.13 15.28 1.95
CA VAL A 269 26.50 15.08 1.45
C VAL A 269 26.84 16.04 0.31
N SER A 270 26.03 17.08 0.08
CA SER A 270 26.16 17.98 -1.09
C SER A 270 27.48 18.76 -1.15
N LEU A 271 28.16 18.91 -0.02
CA LEU A 271 29.47 19.56 0.09
C LEU A 271 30.66 18.58 0.09
N VAL A 272 30.41 17.27 0.11
CA VAL A 272 31.45 16.24 0.13
C VAL A 272 31.97 16.02 -1.30
N THR A 273 33.30 16.04 -1.45
CA THR A 273 33.96 15.85 -2.75
C THR A 273 34.71 14.52 -2.87
N ASP A 274 34.98 13.84 -1.76
CA ASP A 274 35.78 12.62 -1.69
C ASP A 274 35.11 11.60 -0.76
N PHE A 275 34.54 10.56 -1.36
CA PHE A 275 33.80 9.48 -0.67
C PHE A 275 34.67 8.25 -0.43
N ALA A 276 35.99 8.41 -0.45
CA ALA A 276 36.91 7.28 -0.44
C ALA A 276 36.72 6.39 0.80
N GLY A 277 36.44 5.11 0.55
CA GLY A 277 36.34 4.05 1.55
C GLY A 277 35.24 4.21 2.59
N THR A 278 34.23 5.07 2.39
CA THR A 278 33.19 5.39 3.40
C THR A 278 32.57 4.14 4.02
N PHE A 279 32.27 3.11 3.21
CA PHE A 279 31.69 1.82 3.64
C PHE A 279 32.61 0.62 3.39
N GLU A 280 33.92 0.85 3.18
CA GLU A 280 34.89 -0.21 2.90
C GLU A 280 34.86 -1.30 3.99
N GLY A 281 34.55 -2.55 3.64
CA GLY A 281 34.47 -3.66 4.59
C GLY A 281 33.32 -3.59 5.61
N ALA A 282 32.34 -2.69 5.43
CA ALA A 282 31.10 -2.68 6.20
C ALA A 282 30.17 -3.81 5.72
N THR A 283 30.54 -5.06 6.01
CA THR A 283 29.97 -6.27 5.37
C THR A 283 28.45 -6.42 5.49
N ALA A 284 27.82 -5.87 6.54
CA ALA A 284 26.38 -5.95 6.76
C ALA A 284 25.56 -4.78 6.17
N PHE A 285 26.22 -3.76 5.62
CA PHE A 285 25.54 -2.54 5.17
C PHE A 285 24.74 -2.78 3.88
N ASP A 286 23.42 -2.55 3.96
CA ASP A 286 22.48 -2.65 2.84
C ASP A 286 21.31 -1.67 3.06
N GLN A 287 21.61 -0.37 3.14
CA GLN A 287 20.63 0.70 3.36
C GLN A 287 20.54 1.66 2.18
N PRO A 288 19.35 2.22 1.87
CA PRO A 288 19.18 3.13 0.74
C PRO A 288 20.09 4.37 0.81
N LEU A 289 20.57 4.81 -0.35
CA LEU A 289 21.42 6.00 -0.53
C LEU A 289 20.98 6.88 -1.72
N ASP A 290 19.78 6.63 -2.25
CA ASP A 290 19.19 7.30 -3.42
C ASP A 290 18.99 8.81 -3.23
N ASN A 291 18.94 9.32 -2.00
CA ASN A 291 18.82 10.75 -1.71
C ASN A 291 20.17 11.49 -1.59
N TRP A 292 21.30 10.78 -1.73
CA TRP A 292 22.61 11.42 -1.67
C TRP A 292 22.87 12.29 -2.91
N VAL A 293 23.17 13.57 -2.69
CA VAL A 293 23.48 14.53 -3.76
C VAL A 293 24.95 14.39 -4.16
N MET A 294 25.20 13.62 -5.22
CA MET A 294 26.56 13.26 -5.67
C MET A 294 27.22 14.26 -6.63
N SER A 295 26.55 15.35 -7.01
CA SER A 295 27.03 16.28 -8.05
C SER A 295 28.36 16.99 -7.71
N SER A 296 28.77 17.04 -6.44
CA SER A 296 30.08 17.56 -6.01
C SER A 296 31.20 16.50 -5.97
N ALA A 297 30.87 15.22 -6.14
CA ALA A 297 31.81 14.12 -5.97
C ALA A 297 32.89 14.11 -7.06
N THR A 298 34.15 13.96 -6.64
CA THR A 298 35.32 13.84 -7.52
C THR A 298 36.00 12.48 -7.39
N SER A 299 35.80 11.78 -6.27
CA SER A 299 36.37 10.47 -5.95
C SER A 299 35.36 9.62 -5.19
N MET A 300 35.20 8.36 -5.62
CA MET A 300 34.42 7.31 -4.95
C MET A 300 35.28 6.06 -4.72
N ALA A 301 36.61 6.21 -4.73
CA ALA A 301 37.53 5.08 -4.67
C ALA A 301 37.29 4.23 -3.41
N LEU A 302 37.24 2.91 -3.55
CA LEU A 302 37.02 1.94 -2.45
C LEU A 302 35.71 2.11 -1.67
N MET A 303 34.78 2.98 -2.09
CA MET A 303 33.60 3.36 -1.28
C MET A 303 32.81 2.15 -0.76
N PHE A 304 32.62 1.13 -1.59
CA PHE A 304 31.95 -0.13 -1.26
C PHE A 304 32.87 -1.37 -1.39
N PHE A 305 34.19 -1.18 -1.30
CA PHE A 305 35.12 -2.30 -1.41
C PHE A 305 34.88 -3.32 -0.29
N GLY A 306 34.53 -4.55 -0.65
CA GLY A 306 34.20 -5.61 0.31
C GLY A 306 32.90 -5.40 1.11
N THR A 307 32.01 -4.50 0.68
CA THR A 307 30.68 -4.32 1.27
C THR A 307 29.74 -5.42 0.77
N SER A 308 29.92 -6.64 1.28
CA SER A 308 29.38 -7.86 0.69
C SER A 308 27.86 -7.92 0.55
N SER A 309 27.10 -7.20 1.39
CA SER A 309 25.62 -7.23 1.40
C SER A 309 24.95 -6.11 0.61
N PHE A 310 25.68 -5.09 0.16
CA PHE A 310 25.08 -3.90 -0.44
C PHE A 310 24.49 -4.18 -1.83
N ASN A 311 23.18 -3.94 -2.00
CA ASN A 311 22.48 -4.06 -3.28
C ASN A 311 21.34 -3.03 -3.45
N GLN A 312 21.55 -1.80 -2.98
CA GLN A 312 20.51 -0.75 -3.03
C GLN A 312 20.63 0.09 -4.31
N PRO A 313 19.50 0.63 -4.83
CA PRO A 313 19.50 1.41 -6.07
C PRO A 313 20.32 2.70 -5.95
N ILE A 314 21.19 2.92 -6.94
CA ILE A 314 22.12 4.07 -7.06
C ILE A 314 22.25 4.55 -8.51
N ASP A 315 21.35 4.10 -9.38
CA ASP A 315 21.28 4.44 -10.80
C ASP A 315 21.02 5.94 -11.04
N ASN A 316 20.38 6.61 -10.07
CA ASN A 316 20.04 8.03 -10.12
C ASN A 316 21.16 8.99 -9.67
N TRP A 317 22.33 8.49 -9.27
CA TRP A 317 23.44 9.34 -8.84
C TRP A 317 24.07 10.13 -9.99
N ASP A 318 24.20 11.45 -9.82
CA ASP A 318 25.01 12.30 -10.70
C ASP A 318 26.50 12.10 -10.40
N VAL A 319 27.16 11.26 -11.20
CA VAL A 319 28.60 10.97 -11.11
C VAL A 319 29.44 11.69 -12.17
N SER A 320 28.87 12.68 -12.87
CA SER A 320 29.50 13.38 -14.01
C SER A 320 30.79 14.15 -13.65
N ASN A 321 31.04 14.40 -12.37
CA ASN A 321 32.26 15.03 -11.85
C ASN A 321 33.31 14.04 -11.30
N VAL A 322 32.98 12.76 -11.22
CA VAL A 322 33.85 11.74 -10.61
C VAL A 322 35.00 11.41 -11.56
N THR A 323 36.22 11.56 -11.06
CA THR A 323 37.45 11.28 -11.80
C THR A 323 38.07 9.92 -11.44
N SER A 324 37.77 9.41 -10.24
CA SER A 324 38.30 8.14 -9.72
C SER A 324 37.19 7.26 -9.11
N MET A 325 37.01 6.09 -9.70
CA MET A 325 36.10 5.01 -9.30
C MET A 325 36.88 3.71 -8.99
N ALA A 326 38.16 3.83 -8.65
CA ALA A 326 39.01 2.68 -8.41
C ALA A 326 38.47 1.81 -7.27
N TYR A 327 38.28 0.51 -7.52
CA TYR A 327 37.81 -0.49 -6.56
C TYR A 327 36.43 -0.21 -5.93
N THR A 328 35.61 0.68 -6.49
CA THR A 328 34.36 1.12 -5.84
C THR A 328 33.47 -0.04 -5.41
N PHE A 329 33.26 -1.06 -6.25
CA PHE A 329 32.43 -2.24 -5.97
C PHE A 329 33.22 -3.55 -5.93
N ALA A 330 34.56 -3.48 -5.85
CA ALA A 330 35.36 -4.69 -5.83
C ALA A 330 35.06 -5.53 -4.58
N ASN A 331 34.79 -6.83 -4.78
CA ASN A 331 34.29 -7.78 -3.77
C ASN A 331 32.95 -7.40 -3.11
N ALA A 332 32.14 -6.51 -3.69
CA ALA A 332 30.77 -6.26 -3.23
C ALA A 332 29.84 -7.37 -3.77
N THR A 333 29.92 -8.57 -3.20
CA THR A 333 29.41 -9.83 -3.80
C THR A 333 27.90 -9.94 -4.01
N SER A 334 27.09 -9.06 -3.40
CA SER A 334 25.65 -8.98 -3.60
C SER A 334 25.23 -7.84 -4.53
N PHE A 335 26.17 -7.04 -5.04
CA PHE A 335 25.86 -5.86 -5.83
C PHE A 335 25.42 -6.24 -7.25
N ASP A 336 24.16 -5.97 -7.56
CA ASP A 336 23.53 -6.26 -8.84
C ASP A 336 22.57 -5.13 -9.27
N GLN A 337 23.12 -3.92 -9.46
CA GLN A 337 22.37 -2.73 -9.88
C GLN A 337 22.82 -2.22 -11.24
N ASN A 338 21.91 -1.57 -11.97
CA ASN A 338 22.20 -1.00 -13.29
C ASN A 338 23.06 0.27 -13.19
N LEU A 339 24.21 0.27 -13.86
CA LEU A 339 25.15 1.40 -13.92
C LEU A 339 25.19 2.09 -15.30
N GLY A 340 24.37 1.66 -16.26
CA GLY A 340 24.40 2.14 -17.65
C GLY A 340 24.04 3.62 -17.80
N ASN A 341 23.28 4.18 -16.86
CA ASN A 341 22.87 5.59 -16.88
C ASN A 341 23.91 6.56 -16.29
N TRP A 342 25.01 6.06 -15.73
CA TRP A 342 26.05 6.91 -15.14
C TRP A 342 26.85 7.66 -16.21
N ASP A 343 26.88 8.99 -16.14
CA ASP A 343 27.81 9.82 -16.92
C ASP A 343 29.23 9.64 -16.36
N ILE A 344 30.00 8.79 -17.02
CA ILE A 344 31.39 8.50 -16.64
C ILE A 344 32.40 9.36 -17.40
N GLY A 345 31.99 10.37 -18.18
CA GLY A 345 32.84 11.07 -19.14
C GLY A 345 34.10 11.75 -18.57
N LYS A 346 34.17 12.01 -17.27
CA LYS A 346 35.35 12.54 -16.58
C LYS A 346 36.20 11.49 -15.84
N ALA A 347 35.78 10.24 -15.83
CA ALA A 347 36.50 9.16 -15.18
C ALA A 347 37.87 8.96 -15.87
N THR A 348 38.92 8.96 -15.07
CA THR A 348 40.30 8.68 -15.54
C THR A 348 40.89 7.44 -14.87
N ASN A 349 40.33 7.02 -13.73
CA ASN A 349 40.75 5.85 -13.00
C ASN A 349 39.55 4.97 -12.61
N MET A 350 39.36 3.88 -13.34
CA MET A 350 38.34 2.85 -13.04
C MET A 350 39.01 1.52 -12.68
N THR A 351 40.20 1.58 -12.06
CA THR A 351 40.98 0.39 -11.73
C THR A 351 40.14 -0.60 -10.92
N ASP A 352 39.92 -1.79 -11.47
CA ASP A 352 39.22 -2.91 -10.80
C ASP A 352 37.86 -2.54 -10.18
N MET A 353 37.16 -1.55 -10.73
CA MET A 353 35.91 -1.03 -10.15
C MET A 353 34.88 -2.14 -9.85
N LEU A 354 34.79 -3.16 -10.72
CA LEU A 354 33.82 -4.26 -10.63
C LEU A 354 34.48 -5.64 -10.36
N TRP A 355 35.72 -5.68 -9.87
CA TRP A 355 36.43 -6.94 -9.65
C TRP A 355 35.68 -7.82 -8.63
N LEU A 356 35.23 -9.02 -9.03
CA LEU A 356 34.49 -9.96 -8.18
C LEU A 356 33.24 -9.34 -7.51
N SER A 357 32.53 -8.43 -8.19
CA SER A 357 31.28 -7.85 -7.68
C SER A 357 30.05 -8.77 -7.87
N ASN A 358 30.15 -9.84 -8.68
CA ASN A 358 29.02 -10.69 -9.10
C ASN A 358 27.88 -9.94 -9.81
N LEU A 359 28.19 -8.82 -10.50
CA LEU A 359 27.20 -8.13 -11.34
C LEU A 359 26.59 -9.12 -12.35
N SER A 360 25.27 -9.17 -12.48
CA SER A 360 24.60 -10.06 -13.44
C SER A 360 24.99 -9.73 -14.87
N ILE A 361 24.82 -10.69 -15.79
CA ILE A 361 25.06 -10.49 -17.23
C ILE A 361 24.26 -9.30 -17.74
N ALA A 362 22.97 -9.20 -17.37
CA ALA A 362 22.10 -8.10 -17.76
C ALA A 362 22.61 -6.73 -17.29
N ASN A 363 22.99 -6.59 -16.01
CA ASN A 363 23.49 -5.31 -15.50
C ASN A 363 24.89 -4.97 -16.00
N TYR A 364 25.74 -5.96 -16.25
CA TYR A 364 27.05 -5.73 -16.86
C TYR A 364 26.93 -5.32 -18.34
N ASP A 365 26.03 -5.98 -19.10
CA ASP A 365 25.70 -5.59 -20.47
C ASP A 365 25.14 -4.16 -20.51
N ASN A 366 24.18 -3.82 -19.63
CA ASN A 366 23.65 -2.46 -19.52
C ASN A 366 24.74 -1.42 -19.22
N ALA A 367 25.68 -1.73 -18.31
CA ALA A 367 26.80 -0.85 -17.99
C ALA A 367 27.70 -0.62 -19.22
N LEU A 368 28.10 -1.69 -19.92
CA LEU A 368 28.92 -1.61 -21.12
C LEU A 368 28.21 -0.84 -22.24
N THR A 369 26.92 -1.08 -22.44
CA THR A 369 26.11 -0.38 -23.46
C THR A 369 25.96 1.10 -23.16
N GLY A 370 25.65 1.44 -21.91
CA GLY A 370 25.56 2.82 -21.46
C GLY A 370 26.88 3.57 -21.61
N TRP A 371 27.98 2.99 -21.13
CA TRP A 371 29.31 3.59 -21.20
C TRP A 371 29.87 3.71 -22.62
N ALA A 372 29.36 2.94 -23.57
CA ALA A 372 29.69 3.05 -24.99
C ALA A 372 28.84 4.10 -25.74
N THR A 373 27.85 4.71 -25.09
CA THR A 373 26.85 5.58 -25.73
C THR A 373 26.76 6.94 -25.05
N ILE A 374 27.08 8.02 -25.78
CA ILE A 374 26.87 9.38 -25.27
C ILE A 374 25.37 9.65 -25.13
N SER A 375 24.91 9.93 -23.90
CA SER A 375 23.51 10.23 -23.60
C SER A 375 23.37 11.40 -22.61
N GLY A 376 22.20 12.04 -22.58
CA GLY A 376 21.91 13.13 -21.63
C GLY A 376 22.87 14.32 -21.71
N SER A 377 23.57 14.61 -20.60
CA SER A 377 24.55 15.69 -20.47
C SER A 377 26.00 15.27 -20.74
N GLU A 378 26.25 14.01 -21.04
CA GLU A 378 27.60 13.48 -21.26
C GLU A 378 28.26 14.15 -22.47
N THR A 379 29.53 14.54 -22.34
CA THR A 379 30.27 15.25 -23.40
C THR A 379 31.27 14.38 -24.14
N GLN A 380 31.64 13.23 -23.56
CA GLN A 380 32.65 12.32 -24.09
C GLN A 380 32.58 10.97 -23.38
N ILE A 381 33.01 9.92 -24.06
CA ILE A 381 33.29 8.62 -23.46
C ILE A 381 34.74 8.63 -22.96
N PRO A 382 35.07 8.09 -21.77
CA PRO A 382 36.43 8.03 -21.28
C PRO A 382 37.38 7.31 -22.24
N THR A 383 38.59 7.84 -22.41
CA THR A 383 39.62 7.24 -23.27
C THR A 383 40.78 6.71 -22.44
N GLY A 384 41.42 5.63 -22.91
CA GLY A 384 42.67 5.11 -22.33
C GLY A 384 42.53 4.52 -20.92
N ILE A 385 41.39 3.94 -20.57
CA ILE A 385 41.21 3.21 -19.31
C ILE A 385 42.00 1.89 -19.37
N THR A 386 43.16 1.84 -18.71
CA THR A 386 44.12 0.73 -18.88
C THR A 386 44.04 -0.38 -17.83
N SER A 387 43.21 -0.24 -16.79
CA SER A 387 43.20 -1.15 -15.63
C SER A 387 41.80 -1.64 -15.24
N PHE A 388 40.91 -1.83 -16.22
CA PHE A 388 39.56 -2.33 -15.97
C PHE A 388 39.53 -3.87 -16.02
N ARG A 389 39.78 -4.52 -14.89
CA ARG A 389 39.73 -6.00 -14.79
C ARG A 389 38.37 -6.43 -14.23
N ALA A 390 37.51 -6.95 -15.10
CA ALA A 390 36.16 -7.40 -14.81
C ALA A 390 36.11 -8.89 -14.42
N ASN A 391 37.04 -9.31 -13.55
CA ASN A 391 37.18 -10.71 -13.16
C ASN A 391 35.90 -11.24 -12.49
N GLY A 392 35.41 -12.38 -12.98
CA GLY A 392 34.19 -13.02 -12.48
C GLY A 392 32.90 -12.50 -13.11
N LEU A 393 32.98 -11.57 -14.07
CA LEU A 393 31.82 -11.10 -14.82
C LEU A 393 31.70 -11.79 -16.18
N SER A 394 30.46 -11.87 -16.66
CA SER A 394 30.15 -12.34 -18.00
C SER A 394 29.24 -11.36 -18.72
N TYR A 395 29.43 -11.23 -20.03
CA TYR A 395 28.63 -10.38 -20.91
C TYR A 395 27.98 -11.23 -22.00
N CYS A 396 26.89 -10.76 -22.61
CA CYS A 396 26.24 -11.46 -23.71
C CYS A 396 25.86 -10.49 -24.85
N SER A 397 24.90 -9.59 -24.61
CA SER A 397 24.32 -8.73 -25.65
C SER A 397 25.21 -7.53 -25.99
N SER A 398 26.06 -7.08 -25.06
CA SER A 398 26.91 -5.88 -25.21
C SER A 398 28.23 -6.10 -25.97
N GLU A 399 28.38 -7.20 -26.72
CA GLU A 399 29.64 -7.53 -27.42
C GLU A 399 30.12 -6.37 -28.30
N THR A 400 29.21 -5.73 -29.03
CA THR A 400 29.55 -4.64 -29.96
C THR A 400 30.09 -3.43 -29.20
N GLU A 401 29.42 -3.05 -28.12
CA GLU A 401 29.72 -1.91 -27.26
C GLU A 401 31.00 -2.12 -26.48
N ARG A 402 31.18 -3.33 -25.93
CA ARG A 402 32.43 -3.77 -25.31
C ARG A 402 33.60 -3.68 -26.28
N GLN A 403 33.43 -4.16 -27.52
CA GLN A 403 34.49 -4.12 -28.52
C GLN A 403 34.78 -2.68 -28.97
N PHE A 404 33.77 -1.81 -29.04
CA PHE A 404 33.96 -0.38 -29.30
C PHE A 404 34.78 0.31 -28.20
N LEU A 405 34.51 0.03 -26.91
CA LEU A 405 35.30 0.56 -25.80
C LEU A 405 36.78 0.15 -25.91
N ILE A 406 37.05 -1.10 -26.32
CA ILE A 406 38.41 -1.60 -26.51
C ILE A 406 39.08 -0.97 -27.74
N ASP A 407 38.49 -1.13 -28.91
CA ASP A 407 39.12 -0.79 -30.20
C ASP A 407 39.15 0.72 -30.47
N THR A 408 38.11 1.43 -30.06
CA THR A 408 37.94 2.86 -30.38
C THR A 408 38.35 3.76 -29.22
N GLN A 409 37.97 3.40 -27.98
CA GLN A 409 38.28 4.20 -26.79
C GLN A 409 39.58 3.80 -26.09
N GLY A 410 40.22 2.70 -26.52
CA GLY A 410 41.50 2.25 -25.97
C GLY A 410 41.40 1.70 -24.55
N TRP A 411 40.23 1.15 -24.18
CA TRP A 411 40.08 0.47 -22.90
C TRP A 411 40.80 -0.88 -22.90
N VAL A 412 41.29 -1.27 -21.73
CA VAL A 412 41.81 -2.62 -21.47
C VAL A 412 40.81 -3.32 -20.55
N ILE A 413 39.85 -4.02 -21.15
CA ILE A 413 38.88 -4.88 -20.46
C ILE A 413 39.42 -6.30 -20.47
N THR A 414 39.60 -6.90 -19.29
CA THR A 414 40.15 -8.26 -19.16
C THR A 414 39.43 -9.05 -18.07
N LEU A 415 39.50 -10.39 -18.16
CA LEU A 415 38.98 -11.37 -17.20
C LEU A 415 37.45 -11.46 -17.12
N ASP A 416 36.74 -10.75 -17.98
CA ASP A 416 35.35 -11.07 -18.32
C ASP A 416 35.28 -12.16 -19.40
N SER A 417 34.08 -12.70 -19.61
CA SER A 417 33.85 -13.75 -20.61
C SER A 417 32.49 -13.60 -21.29
N LYS A 418 32.41 -13.93 -22.59
CA LYS A 418 31.11 -14.04 -23.25
C LYS A 418 30.40 -15.29 -22.76
N ASN A 419 29.23 -15.14 -22.15
CA ASN A 419 28.39 -16.26 -21.73
C ASN A 419 26.93 -15.90 -21.99
N CYS A 420 26.29 -16.59 -22.93
CA CYS A 420 24.87 -16.42 -23.24
C CYS A 420 24.13 -17.71 -22.91
N VAL A 421 23.00 -17.64 -22.22
CA VAL A 421 22.05 -18.73 -22.04
C VAL A 421 21.19 -18.85 -23.32
N PRO A 422 21.08 -20.03 -23.95
CA PRO A 422 20.30 -20.19 -25.17
C PRO A 422 18.79 -20.20 -24.89
N PHE A 423 17.99 -19.70 -25.85
CA PHE A 423 16.57 -20.00 -25.88
C PHE A 423 16.38 -21.49 -26.15
N THR A 424 15.83 -22.21 -25.19
CA THR A 424 15.79 -23.68 -25.19
C THR A 424 14.35 -24.17 -25.23
N THR A 425 14.05 -25.02 -26.20
CA THR A 425 12.71 -25.56 -26.44
C THR A 425 12.76 -27.06 -26.68
N THR A 426 11.66 -27.77 -26.43
CA THR A 426 11.50 -29.17 -26.84
C THR A 426 10.45 -29.28 -27.93
N TRP A 427 10.76 -30.10 -28.94
CA TRP A 427 9.94 -30.32 -30.11
C TRP A 427 9.74 -31.82 -30.36
N VAL A 428 8.64 -32.20 -31.01
CA VAL A 428 8.37 -33.54 -31.52
C VAL A 428 8.08 -33.47 -33.02
N THR A 429 8.63 -34.38 -33.81
CA THR A 429 8.40 -34.42 -35.26
C THR A 429 7.78 -35.74 -35.70
N SER A 430 6.84 -35.70 -36.64
CA SER A 430 6.21 -36.89 -37.24
C SER A 430 6.56 -37.09 -38.71
N ASP A 431 7.21 -36.09 -39.33
CA ASP A 431 7.56 -36.03 -40.75
C ASP A 431 9.07 -35.93 -40.99
N GLY A 432 9.87 -35.95 -39.92
CA GLY A 432 11.33 -35.94 -39.96
C GLY A 432 11.91 -34.55 -40.16
N GLN A 433 11.10 -33.52 -39.91
CA GLN A 433 11.46 -32.12 -40.04
C GLN A 433 10.92 -31.28 -38.87
N ILE A 434 11.70 -30.29 -38.44
CA ILE A 434 11.29 -29.19 -37.55
C ILE A 434 11.69 -27.89 -38.23
N THR A 435 10.76 -26.95 -38.36
CA THR A 435 11.01 -25.61 -38.90
C THR A 435 10.90 -24.58 -37.79
N ILE A 436 11.95 -23.78 -37.63
CA ILE A 436 11.97 -22.61 -36.76
C ILE A 436 11.43 -21.42 -37.55
N PRO A 437 10.21 -20.94 -37.26
CA PRO A 437 9.58 -19.88 -38.05
C PRO A 437 10.02 -18.50 -37.55
N THR A 438 10.41 -17.66 -38.49
CA THR A 438 10.87 -16.28 -38.29
C THR A 438 10.00 -15.33 -39.11
N THR A 439 10.15 -14.02 -38.88
CA THR A 439 9.64 -13.00 -39.81
C THR A 439 10.27 -11.64 -39.51
N GLY A 440 10.39 -10.79 -40.53
CA GLY A 440 11.09 -9.51 -40.42
C GLY A 440 12.62 -9.64 -40.55
N GLY A 441 13.36 -8.68 -39.99
CA GLY A 441 14.82 -8.66 -39.96
C GLY A 441 15.39 -8.80 -38.55
N GLY A 442 16.72 -8.68 -38.41
CA GLY A 442 17.41 -8.78 -37.10
C GLY A 442 17.87 -10.19 -36.73
N TYR A 443 17.66 -11.18 -37.61
CA TYR A 443 18.10 -12.54 -37.38
C TYR A 443 19.57 -12.74 -37.77
N ASN A 444 20.34 -13.28 -36.83
CA ASN A 444 21.65 -13.86 -37.03
C ASN A 444 21.88 -14.86 -35.89
N TYR A 445 21.32 -16.05 -36.03
CA TYR A 445 21.22 -17.02 -34.95
C TYR A 445 21.80 -18.38 -35.32
N ASP A 446 22.28 -19.06 -34.30
CA ASP A 446 22.79 -20.42 -34.34
C ASP A 446 21.77 -21.36 -33.70
N ILE A 447 21.72 -22.59 -34.17
CA ILE A 447 20.83 -23.63 -33.66
C ILE A 447 21.66 -24.86 -33.34
N VAL A 448 21.46 -25.44 -32.16
CA VAL A 448 21.93 -26.77 -31.79
C VAL A 448 20.71 -27.61 -31.45
N TRP A 449 20.65 -28.85 -31.96
CA TRP A 449 19.57 -29.76 -31.62
C TRP A 449 20.10 -31.13 -31.19
N THR A 450 19.46 -31.68 -30.16
CA THR A 450 19.84 -32.95 -29.53
C THR A 450 18.62 -33.86 -29.41
N ASN A 451 18.73 -35.09 -29.91
CA ASN A 451 17.69 -36.11 -29.79
C ASN A 451 17.62 -36.61 -28.34
N LEU A 452 16.50 -36.33 -27.66
CA LEU A 452 16.26 -36.75 -26.28
C LEU A 452 15.71 -38.19 -26.19
N THR A 453 15.10 -38.71 -27.26
CA THR A 453 14.51 -40.06 -27.27
C THR A 453 15.56 -41.14 -27.51
N ASN A 454 16.40 -40.94 -28.52
CA ASN A 454 17.39 -41.91 -28.99
C ASN A 454 18.78 -41.26 -29.02
N GLY A 455 19.38 -41.12 -27.83
CA GLY A 455 20.58 -40.32 -27.60
C GLY A 455 21.66 -40.42 -28.69
N GLY A 456 21.92 -39.30 -29.37
CA GLY A 456 22.98 -39.13 -30.36
C GLY A 456 22.57 -39.33 -31.82
N ILE A 457 21.38 -39.88 -32.11
CA ILE A 457 20.94 -40.13 -33.50
C ILE A 457 20.18 -38.91 -34.03
N GLY A 458 20.74 -38.25 -35.04
CA GLY A 458 20.12 -37.09 -35.70
C GLY A 458 20.43 -35.74 -35.05
N ASP A 459 21.34 -35.70 -34.08
CA ASP A 459 21.86 -34.46 -33.48
C ASP A 459 22.61 -33.63 -34.52
N GLY A 460 22.66 -32.32 -34.31
CA GLY A 460 23.41 -31.44 -35.18
C GLY A 460 23.43 -29.98 -34.74
N SER A 461 24.10 -29.17 -35.53
CA SER A 461 24.21 -27.73 -35.31
C SER A 461 24.32 -26.99 -36.63
N ILE A 462 23.84 -25.77 -36.67
CA ILE A 462 24.02 -24.83 -37.78
C ILE A 462 24.26 -23.43 -37.22
N THR A 463 25.02 -22.60 -37.93
CA THR A 463 25.35 -21.23 -37.50
C THR A 463 24.94 -20.19 -38.52
N GLY A 464 24.69 -18.96 -38.08
CA GLY A 464 24.51 -17.78 -38.93
C GLY A 464 23.23 -17.77 -39.76
N GLN A 465 22.12 -18.23 -39.19
CA GLN A 465 20.80 -18.21 -39.84
C GLN A 465 20.18 -16.82 -39.78
N THR A 466 19.59 -16.37 -40.88
CA THR A 466 19.02 -15.02 -41.02
C THR A 466 17.52 -15.01 -41.36
N GLY A 467 16.86 -16.16 -41.32
CA GLY A 467 15.45 -16.35 -41.64
C GLY A 467 15.00 -17.74 -41.22
N ASP A 468 13.88 -18.24 -41.77
CA ASP A 468 13.36 -19.57 -41.44
C ASP A 468 14.40 -20.65 -41.69
N TYR A 469 14.52 -21.58 -40.76
CA TYR A 469 15.39 -22.74 -40.91
C TYR A 469 14.65 -24.03 -40.64
N SER A 470 14.75 -24.98 -41.57
CA SER A 470 14.20 -26.32 -41.44
C SER A 470 15.30 -27.32 -41.14
N ILE A 471 15.29 -27.86 -39.93
CA ILE A 471 16.08 -29.02 -39.54
C ILE A 471 15.44 -30.24 -40.20
N THR A 472 16.22 -31.00 -40.99
CA THR A 472 15.74 -32.15 -41.77
C THR A 472 16.52 -33.41 -41.43
N GLY A 473 15.98 -34.58 -41.76
CA GLY A 473 16.62 -35.87 -41.48
C GLY A 473 16.46 -36.32 -40.03
N LEU A 474 15.44 -35.80 -39.34
CA LEU A 474 15.10 -36.17 -37.98
C LEU A 474 14.32 -37.50 -37.95
N GLU A 475 14.35 -38.19 -36.83
CA GLU A 475 13.66 -39.44 -36.63
C GLU A 475 12.18 -39.21 -36.27
N ASN A 476 11.26 -39.78 -37.07
CA ASN A 476 9.82 -39.66 -36.83
C ASN A 476 9.43 -40.22 -35.46
N GLY A 477 8.68 -39.44 -34.69
CA GLY A 477 8.21 -39.76 -33.35
C GLY A 477 9.21 -39.44 -32.24
N SER A 478 10.42 -38.96 -32.56
CA SER A 478 11.41 -38.56 -31.56
C SER A 478 11.22 -37.12 -31.10
N THR A 479 11.64 -36.85 -29.86
CA THR A 479 11.69 -35.52 -29.25
C THR A 479 13.09 -34.93 -29.34
N TYR A 480 13.18 -33.66 -29.70
CA TYR A 480 14.44 -32.93 -29.85
C TYR A 480 14.45 -31.71 -28.94
N GLN A 481 15.52 -31.54 -28.17
CA GLN A 481 15.84 -30.25 -27.57
C GLN A 481 16.46 -29.37 -28.64
N VAL A 482 15.98 -28.13 -28.77
CA VAL A 482 16.49 -27.13 -29.71
C VAL A 482 16.95 -25.91 -28.89
N GLU A 483 18.24 -25.61 -28.99
CA GLU A 483 18.89 -24.45 -28.38
C GLU A 483 19.20 -23.40 -29.45
N ILE A 484 18.70 -22.18 -29.26
CA ILE A 484 18.89 -21.05 -30.17
C ILE A 484 19.76 -19.98 -29.49
N ARG A 485 20.77 -19.48 -30.21
CA ARG A 485 21.73 -18.46 -29.73
C ARG A 485 21.91 -17.36 -30.77
N GLY A 486 22.32 -16.17 -30.35
CA GLY A 486 22.57 -15.03 -31.24
C GLY A 486 21.34 -14.13 -31.42
N GLY A 487 21.33 -13.34 -32.50
CA GLY A 487 20.23 -12.41 -32.76
C GLY A 487 18.97 -13.15 -33.20
N PHE A 488 18.02 -13.31 -32.28
CA PHE A 488 16.75 -14.01 -32.52
C PHE A 488 15.56 -13.19 -31.98
N PRO A 489 15.16 -12.11 -32.68
CA PRO A 489 14.27 -11.10 -32.12
C PRO A 489 12.83 -11.59 -31.84
N ARG A 490 12.41 -12.70 -32.48
CA ARG A 490 11.08 -13.31 -32.33
C ARG A 490 11.01 -14.71 -32.97
N ILE A 491 10.25 -15.63 -32.37
CA ILE A 491 9.66 -16.80 -33.07
C ILE A 491 8.24 -16.46 -33.57
N TYR A 492 7.80 -16.91 -34.75
CA TYR A 492 6.52 -16.45 -35.34
C TYR A 492 5.67 -17.58 -35.94
N PHE A 493 4.90 -18.29 -35.11
CA PHE A 493 4.01 -19.36 -35.60
C PHE A 493 2.76 -18.83 -36.33
N ASN A 494 2.09 -17.82 -35.78
CA ASN A 494 0.89 -17.22 -36.36
C ASN A 494 -0.18 -18.24 -36.82
N ASN A 495 -0.45 -19.24 -35.98
CA ASN A 495 -1.36 -20.35 -36.27
C ASN A 495 -1.04 -21.11 -37.57
N SER A 496 0.24 -21.25 -37.90
CA SER A 496 0.72 -21.90 -39.12
C SER A 496 1.99 -22.73 -38.88
N GLY A 497 2.44 -23.45 -39.91
CA GLY A 497 3.69 -24.21 -39.88
C GLY A 497 3.70 -25.31 -38.81
N ASP A 498 4.84 -25.44 -38.13
CA ASP A 498 5.13 -26.51 -37.18
C ASP A 498 4.60 -26.22 -35.76
N LYS A 499 3.54 -25.40 -35.61
CA LYS A 499 2.98 -24.96 -34.31
C LYS A 499 2.62 -26.08 -33.34
N ASP A 500 2.24 -27.25 -33.85
CA ASP A 500 1.86 -28.40 -33.01
C ASP A 500 3.07 -29.29 -32.67
N LYS A 501 4.24 -29.02 -33.27
CA LYS A 501 5.49 -29.74 -33.04
C LYS A 501 6.27 -29.19 -31.85
N ILE A 502 6.18 -27.89 -31.55
CA ILE A 502 6.74 -27.35 -30.30
C ILE A 502 5.88 -27.80 -29.13
N ILE A 503 6.51 -28.39 -28.11
CA ILE A 503 5.81 -28.93 -26.95
C ILE A 503 6.24 -28.27 -25.64
N SER A 504 7.44 -27.70 -25.56
CA SER A 504 7.84 -26.93 -24.39
C SER A 504 8.81 -25.78 -24.66
N VAL A 505 8.74 -24.75 -23.83
CA VAL A 505 9.79 -23.73 -23.63
C VAL A 505 10.44 -23.99 -22.28
N GLU A 506 11.68 -24.48 -22.30
CA GLU A 506 12.44 -24.88 -21.10
C GLU A 506 13.22 -23.71 -20.50
N PHE A 507 13.79 -22.86 -21.35
CA PHE A 507 14.49 -21.63 -20.95
C PHE A 507 14.27 -20.54 -22.00
N TRP A 508 14.00 -19.31 -21.55
CA TRP A 508 13.94 -18.14 -22.44
C TRP A 508 15.34 -17.72 -22.92
N GLY A 509 16.34 -17.89 -22.05
CA GLY A 509 17.73 -17.52 -22.30
C GLY A 509 17.95 -16.01 -22.43
N ASP A 510 19.17 -15.64 -22.82
CA ASP A 510 19.61 -14.24 -22.93
C ASP A 510 19.26 -13.61 -24.29
N VAL A 511 18.37 -14.26 -25.05
CA VAL A 511 17.89 -13.72 -26.33
C VAL A 511 17.03 -12.49 -26.05
N GLU A 512 17.36 -11.38 -26.71
CA GLU A 512 16.55 -10.17 -26.67
C GLU A 512 15.30 -10.34 -27.53
N TRP A 513 14.13 -10.29 -26.90
CA TRP A 513 12.84 -10.38 -27.60
C TRP A 513 12.39 -8.97 -27.98
N LEU A 514 12.58 -8.62 -29.26
CA LEU A 514 12.08 -7.36 -29.81
C LEU A 514 10.56 -7.41 -30.06
N SER A 515 9.97 -8.61 -30.11
CA SER A 515 8.51 -8.79 -30.23
C SER A 515 8.09 -10.22 -29.88
N MET A 516 6.96 -10.40 -29.21
CA MET A 516 6.28 -11.71 -29.07
C MET A 516 4.96 -11.80 -29.84
N LEU A 517 4.70 -10.84 -30.74
CA LEU A 517 3.48 -10.81 -31.55
C LEU A 517 3.30 -12.12 -32.33
N ASN A 518 2.19 -12.83 -32.05
CA ASN A 518 1.84 -14.14 -32.61
C ASN A 518 2.89 -15.24 -32.37
N ALA A 519 3.74 -15.11 -31.35
CA ALA A 519 4.90 -15.98 -31.19
C ALA A 519 4.51 -17.45 -31.09
N PHE A 520 3.58 -17.79 -30.19
CA PHE A 520 3.07 -19.15 -29.96
C PHE A 520 1.58 -19.29 -30.32
N TYR A 521 1.06 -18.43 -31.19
CA TYR A 521 -0.33 -18.51 -31.63
C TYR A 521 -0.60 -19.87 -32.30
N GLY A 522 -1.52 -20.64 -31.71
CA GLY A 522 -2.02 -21.92 -32.20
C GLY A 522 -1.19 -23.13 -31.74
N CYS A 523 -0.21 -22.93 -30.86
CA CYS A 523 0.63 -24.01 -30.32
C CYS A 523 -0.13 -24.78 -29.24
N THR A 524 -1.04 -25.66 -29.67
CA THR A 524 -1.99 -26.35 -28.77
C THR A 524 -1.33 -27.33 -27.81
N ASN A 525 -0.12 -27.79 -28.10
CA ASN A 525 0.66 -28.73 -27.28
C ASN A 525 1.72 -28.04 -26.40
N LEU A 526 1.74 -26.71 -26.34
CA LEU A 526 2.81 -25.96 -25.66
C LEU A 526 2.61 -25.93 -24.14
N SER A 527 3.66 -26.32 -23.41
CA SER A 527 3.88 -26.09 -21.98
C SER A 527 5.04 -25.10 -21.78
N VAL A 528 5.00 -24.27 -20.73
CA VAL A 528 6.06 -23.26 -20.46
C VAL A 528 6.63 -23.44 -19.05
N PRO A 529 7.40 -24.51 -18.77
CA PRO A 529 7.98 -24.77 -17.45
C PRO A 529 9.17 -23.85 -17.08
N ALA A 530 9.60 -22.98 -17.99
CA ALA A 530 10.74 -22.08 -17.82
C ALA A 530 10.70 -21.28 -16.50
N ALA A 531 11.79 -21.39 -15.72
CA ALA A 531 11.96 -20.65 -14.48
C ALA A 531 12.56 -19.25 -14.68
N ASP A 532 13.25 -19.02 -15.80
CA ASP A 532 13.71 -17.70 -16.23
C ASP A 532 12.58 -16.92 -16.92
N ALA A 533 12.79 -15.63 -17.16
CA ALA A 533 11.87 -14.75 -17.87
C ALA A 533 12.50 -14.31 -19.20
N PRO A 534 11.69 -14.07 -20.25
CA PRO A 534 12.19 -13.48 -21.48
C PRO A 534 12.68 -12.05 -21.22
N ASN A 535 13.79 -11.66 -21.86
CA ASN A 535 14.19 -10.26 -21.93
C ASN A 535 13.26 -9.49 -22.89
N LEU A 536 12.27 -8.79 -22.33
CA LEU A 536 11.27 -8.01 -23.05
C LEU A 536 11.62 -6.52 -23.19
N ALA A 537 12.84 -6.09 -22.85
CA ALA A 537 13.23 -4.67 -22.88
C ALA A 537 13.05 -4.01 -24.26
N GLY A 538 13.20 -4.79 -25.33
CA GLY A 538 12.98 -4.33 -26.72
C GLY A 538 11.55 -4.55 -27.24
N ALA A 539 10.66 -5.22 -26.50
CA ALA A 539 9.29 -5.52 -26.92
C ALA A 539 8.30 -4.46 -26.44
N ILE A 540 7.35 -4.12 -27.30
CA ILE A 540 6.22 -3.22 -26.96
C ILE A 540 4.86 -3.93 -26.99
N SER A 541 4.80 -5.20 -27.41
CA SER A 541 3.53 -5.94 -27.54
C SER A 541 3.71 -7.44 -27.35
N LEU A 542 2.79 -8.02 -26.58
CA LEU A 542 2.57 -9.46 -26.38
C LEU A 542 1.30 -9.95 -27.10
N GLN A 543 0.82 -9.22 -28.10
CA GLN A 543 -0.42 -9.54 -28.79
C GLN A 543 -0.42 -10.98 -29.34
N GLN A 544 -1.48 -11.74 -29.03
CA GLN A 544 -1.70 -13.12 -29.47
C GLN A 544 -0.56 -14.10 -29.13
N THR A 545 0.32 -13.79 -28.17
CA THR A 545 1.50 -14.62 -27.85
C THR A 545 1.11 -16.07 -27.56
N PHE A 546 0.12 -16.31 -26.69
CA PHE A 546 -0.34 -17.65 -26.28
C PHE A 546 -1.76 -17.96 -26.76
N ARG A 547 -2.23 -17.28 -27.82
CA ARG A 547 -3.56 -17.52 -28.37
C ARG A 547 -3.69 -18.99 -28.79
N GLY A 548 -4.70 -19.69 -28.29
CA GLY A 548 -4.94 -21.11 -28.57
C GLY A 548 -3.91 -22.08 -27.98
N ALA A 549 -3.05 -21.64 -27.05
CA ALA A 549 -2.18 -22.53 -26.27
C ALA A 549 -3.01 -23.25 -25.19
N SER A 550 -3.85 -24.18 -25.63
CA SER A 550 -4.98 -24.72 -24.85
C SER A 550 -4.58 -25.49 -23.59
N ILE A 551 -3.35 -26.01 -23.50
CA ILE A 551 -2.85 -26.78 -22.35
C ILE A 551 -1.94 -25.96 -21.40
N MET A 552 -1.48 -24.78 -21.82
CA MET A 552 -0.54 -23.96 -21.04
C MET A 552 -1.19 -23.54 -19.71
N ASN A 553 -0.49 -23.78 -18.60
CA ASN A 553 -0.97 -23.42 -17.26
C ASN A 553 0.18 -23.26 -16.25
N GLU A 554 1.37 -22.95 -16.72
CA GLU A 554 2.54 -22.65 -15.89
C GLU A 554 2.62 -21.15 -15.56
N SER A 555 3.23 -20.83 -14.41
CA SER A 555 3.32 -19.46 -13.92
C SER A 555 4.27 -18.62 -14.78
N ILE A 556 3.82 -17.41 -15.14
CA ILE A 556 4.62 -16.38 -15.79
C ILE A 556 4.56 -15.04 -15.03
N ASP A 557 4.18 -15.10 -13.74
CA ASP A 557 4.04 -13.93 -12.87
C ASP A 557 5.36 -13.15 -12.72
N HIS A 558 6.50 -13.82 -12.84
CA HIS A 558 7.84 -13.24 -12.71
C HIS A 558 8.34 -12.47 -13.96
N TRP A 559 7.53 -12.36 -15.01
CA TRP A 559 7.92 -11.61 -16.21
C TRP A 559 7.85 -10.09 -15.96
N ASP A 560 8.89 -9.36 -16.37
CA ASP A 560 8.83 -7.90 -16.44
C ASP A 560 8.09 -7.48 -17.71
N VAL A 561 6.88 -6.95 -17.52
CA VAL A 561 6.00 -6.46 -18.60
C VAL A 561 5.80 -4.95 -18.56
N SER A 562 6.60 -4.22 -17.78
CA SER A 562 6.44 -2.77 -17.54
C SER A 562 6.54 -1.91 -18.81
N GLY A 563 7.29 -2.37 -19.81
CA GLY A 563 7.42 -1.73 -21.12
C GLY A 563 6.34 -2.12 -22.15
N ILE A 564 5.45 -3.08 -21.85
CA ILE A 564 4.48 -3.60 -22.83
C ILE A 564 3.26 -2.68 -22.95
N ILE A 565 2.93 -2.31 -24.19
CA ILE A 565 1.80 -1.43 -24.52
C ILE A 565 0.52 -2.22 -24.80
N SER A 566 0.61 -3.35 -25.52
CA SER A 566 -0.57 -4.15 -25.91
C SER A 566 -0.43 -5.63 -25.54
N PHE A 567 -1.44 -6.12 -24.81
CA PHE A 567 -1.67 -7.52 -24.42
C PHE A 567 -2.83 -8.15 -25.20
N ASN A 568 -3.24 -7.51 -26.31
CA ASN A 568 -4.41 -7.91 -27.07
C ASN A 568 -4.42 -9.42 -27.37
N ALA A 569 -5.49 -10.09 -26.96
CA ALA A 569 -5.71 -11.51 -27.22
C ALA A 569 -4.57 -12.45 -26.75
N MET A 570 -3.75 -12.05 -25.76
CA MET A 570 -2.58 -12.82 -25.33
C MET A 570 -2.93 -14.27 -24.94
N PHE A 571 -4.02 -14.49 -24.18
CA PHE A 571 -4.50 -15.81 -23.74
C PHE A 571 -5.83 -16.20 -24.39
N TRP A 572 -6.13 -15.65 -25.56
CA TRP A 572 -7.38 -15.97 -26.25
C TRP A 572 -7.44 -17.49 -26.55
N ASP A 573 -8.48 -18.19 -26.10
CA ASP A 573 -8.65 -19.66 -26.18
C ASP A 573 -7.54 -20.48 -25.49
N ALA A 574 -6.80 -19.89 -24.55
CA ALA A 574 -5.89 -20.63 -23.66
C ALA A 574 -6.70 -21.29 -22.54
N THR A 575 -7.49 -22.31 -22.91
CA THR A 575 -8.58 -22.87 -22.08
C THR A 575 -8.16 -23.38 -20.69
N SER A 576 -6.90 -23.82 -20.53
CA SER A 576 -6.37 -24.34 -19.26
C SER A 576 -5.70 -23.29 -18.38
N PHE A 577 -5.42 -22.10 -18.91
CA PHE A 577 -4.63 -21.08 -18.22
C PHE A 577 -5.39 -20.53 -17.00
N ASN A 578 -4.79 -20.66 -15.82
CA ASN A 578 -5.35 -20.22 -14.54
C ASN A 578 -4.24 -19.90 -13.52
N GLN A 579 -3.23 -19.13 -13.93
CA GLN A 579 -2.08 -18.75 -13.09
C GLN A 579 -2.09 -17.27 -12.69
N PRO A 580 -1.53 -16.91 -11.52
CA PRO A 580 -1.51 -15.54 -11.05
C PRO A 580 -0.68 -14.63 -11.96
N LEU A 581 -1.08 -13.35 -12.03
CA LEU A 581 -0.43 -12.28 -12.78
C LEU A 581 -0.31 -11.00 -11.92
N ASN A 582 -0.21 -11.18 -10.60
CA ASN A 582 -0.27 -10.09 -9.61
C ASN A 582 1.03 -9.28 -9.53
N SER A 583 2.14 -9.81 -10.03
CA SER A 583 3.44 -9.13 -10.05
C SER A 583 3.64 -8.28 -11.31
N TRP A 584 2.70 -8.34 -12.27
CA TRP A 584 2.77 -7.58 -13.51
C TRP A 584 2.49 -6.09 -13.28
N ALA A 585 3.45 -5.25 -13.68
CA ALA A 585 3.30 -3.80 -13.70
C ALA A 585 2.78 -3.35 -15.08
N LEU A 586 1.52 -2.93 -15.17
CA LEU A 586 0.90 -2.46 -16.42
C LEU A 586 1.15 -0.97 -16.71
N THR A 587 2.34 -0.46 -16.36
CA THR A 587 2.65 0.99 -16.39
C THR A 587 2.55 1.62 -17.78
N SER A 588 2.85 0.87 -18.83
CA SER A 588 2.81 1.35 -20.23
C SER A 588 1.58 0.85 -21.00
N ALA A 589 0.76 -0.01 -20.40
CA ALA A 589 -0.30 -0.72 -21.10
C ALA A 589 -1.45 0.22 -21.48
N THR A 590 -1.94 0.09 -22.72
CA THR A 590 -3.12 0.81 -23.21
C THR A 590 -4.22 -0.10 -23.76
N ASP A 591 -3.88 -1.36 -24.06
CA ASP A 591 -4.77 -2.32 -24.72
C ASP A 591 -4.63 -3.72 -24.09
N ILE A 592 -5.67 -4.15 -23.39
CA ILE A 592 -5.83 -5.49 -22.80
C ILE A 592 -7.04 -6.22 -23.40
N SER A 593 -7.48 -5.78 -24.58
CA SER A 593 -8.69 -6.29 -25.23
C SER A 593 -8.54 -7.77 -25.61
N GLY A 594 -9.58 -8.55 -25.34
CA GLY A 594 -9.62 -9.99 -25.60
C GLY A 594 -8.58 -10.83 -24.86
N MET A 595 -7.86 -10.27 -23.89
CA MET A 595 -6.73 -10.93 -23.24
C MET A 595 -7.09 -12.33 -22.71
N PHE A 596 -8.27 -12.50 -22.11
CA PHE A 596 -8.77 -13.77 -21.55
C PHE A 596 -9.99 -14.32 -22.30
N ASN A 597 -10.22 -13.92 -23.55
CA ASN A 597 -11.37 -14.38 -24.33
C ASN A 597 -11.28 -15.90 -24.55
N GLY A 598 -12.23 -16.68 -24.05
CA GLY A 598 -12.21 -18.15 -24.15
C GLY A 598 -11.23 -18.84 -23.19
N ALA A 599 -10.55 -18.10 -22.30
CA ALA A 599 -9.74 -18.68 -21.22
C ALA A 599 -10.66 -19.24 -20.11
N SER A 600 -11.37 -20.32 -20.43
CA SER A 600 -12.51 -20.84 -19.65
C SER A 600 -12.18 -21.22 -18.20
N SER A 601 -10.92 -21.56 -17.91
CA SER A 601 -10.46 -21.92 -16.55
C SER A 601 -9.95 -20.73 -15.74
N PHE A 602 -9.72 -19.56 -16.35
CA PHE A 602 -9.09 -18.43 -15.70
C PHE A 602 -9.99 -17.84 -14.60
N ASN A 603 -9.49 -17.79 -13.36
CA ASN A 603 -10.17 -17.23 -12.20
C ASN A 603 -9.18 -16.70 -11.15
N GLN A 604 -8.02 -16.19 -11.58
CA GLN A 604 -7.01 -15.63 -10.68
C GLN A 604 -7.24 -14.15 -10.42
N SER A 605 -6.87 -13.71 -9.21
CA SER A 605 -7.00 -12.30 -8.82
C SER A 605 -6.13 -11.40 -9.69
N LEU A 606 -6.60 -10.17 -9.92
CA LEU A 606 -5.95 -9.10 -10.66
C LEU A 606 -5.80 -7.83 -9.80
N SER A 607 -5.85 -7.95 -8.47
CA SER A 607 -6.01 -6.82 -7.54
C SER A 607 -4.88 -5.79 -7.54
N ASN A 608 -3.71 -6.16 -8.05
CA ASN A 608 -2.52 -5.30 -8.06
C ASN A 608 -2.37 -4.52 -9.38
N TRP A 609 -3.26 -4.72 -10.34
CA TRP A 609 -3.16 -4.07 -11.64
C TRP A 609 -3.51 -2.58 -11.52
N VAL A 610 -2.60 -1.73 -11.99
CA VAL A 610 -2.84 -0.30 -12.18
C VAL A 610 -3.30 -0.07 -13.62
N THR A 611 -4.55 0.29 -13.83
CA THR A 611 -5.17 0.37 -15.16
C THR A 611 -5.42 1.80 -15.66
N THR A 612 -4.79 2.81 -15.06
CA THR A 612 -5.04 4.24 -15.37
C THR A 612 -4.74 4.64 -16.81
N GLY A 613 -3.93 3.86 -17.54
CA GLY A 613 -3.59 4.09 -18.95
C GLY A 613 -4.43 3.29 -19.95
N ILE A 614 -5.32 2.39 -19.49
CA ILE A 614 -6.03 1.45 -20.35
C ILE A 614 -7.16 2.16 -21.11
N THR A 615 -7.22 1.91 -22.42
CA THR A 615 -8.20 2.48 -23.36
C THR A 615 -9.06 1.44 -24.07
N ASP A 616 -8.60 0.19 -24.16
CA ASP A 616 -9.33 -0.90 -24.82
C ASP A 616 -9.39 -2.17 -23.94
N ILE A 617 -10.62 -2.56 -23.57
CA ILE A 617 -10.94 -3.77 -22.79
C ILE A 617 -11.98 -4.66 -23.48
N LYS A 618 -12.29 -4.41 -24.76
CA LYS A 618 -13.34 -5.16 -25.48
C LYS A 618 -13.11 -6.65 -25.35
N VAL A 619 -14.19 -7.39 -25.14
CA VAL A 619 -14.20 -8.86 -25.07
C VAL A 619 -13.16 -9.47 -24.13
N MET A 620 -12.62 -8.72 -23.16
CA MET A 620 -11.50 -9.15 -22.30
C MET A 620 -11.79 -10.48 -21.60
N PHE A 621 -13.00 -10.65 -21.05
CA PHE A 621 -13.43 -11.86 -20.33
C PHE A 621 -14.53 -12.62 -21.07
N LYS A 622 -14.71 -12.38 -22.38
CA LYS A 622 -15.70 -13.09 -23.16
C LYS A 622 -15.46 -14.60 -23.08
N ASN A 623 -16.49 -15.41 -22.78
CA ASN A 623 -16.38 -16.86 -22.58
C ASN A 623 -15.38 -17.31 -21.48
N ALA A 624 -14.91 -16.42 -20.60
CA ALA A 624 -14.13 -16.80 -19.42
C ALA A 624 -15.07 -17.36 -18.34
N THR A 625 -15.62 -18.56 -18.59
CA THR A 625 -16.78 -19.11 -17.86
C THR A 625 -16.58 -19.26 -16.35
N SER A 626 -15.34 -19.43 -15.89
CA SER A 626 -14.99 -19.57 -14.47
C SER A 626 -14.63 -18.24 -13.78
N PHE A 627 -14.46 -17.16 -14.53
CA PHE A 627 -13.96 -15.89 -13.99
C PHE A 627 -14.99 -15.23 -13.07
N ASN A 628 -14.60 -15.00 -11.81
CA ASN A 628 -15.43 -14.33 -10.81
C ASN A 628 -14.55 -13.57 -9.78
N GLN A 629 -13.54 -12.83 -10.26
CA GLN A 629 -12.63 -12.07 -9.39
C GLN A 629 -12.97 -10.56 -9.39
N PRO A 630 -12.77 -9.84 -8.27
CA PRO A 630 -13.08 -8.42 -8.19
C PRO A 630 -12.25 -7.58 -9.16
N VAL A 631 -12.94 -6.78 -10.00
CA VAL A 631 -12.33 -5.81 -10.94
C VAL A 631 -12.86 -4.39 -10.73
N ASN A 632 -13.54 -4.13 -9.61
CA ASN A 632 -14.11 -2.81 -9.28
C ASN A 632 -13.04 -1.71 -9.11
N HIS A 633 -11.78 -2.09 -8.92
CA HIS A 633 -10.66 -1.16 -8.76
C HIS A 633 -10.05 -0.72 -10.11
N PHE A 634 -10.47 -1.32 -11.22
CA PHE A 634 -10.00 -0.91 -12.54
C PHE A 634 -10.47 0.51 -12.83
N ASP A 635 -9.52 1.40 -13.11
CA ASP A 635 -9.78 2.67 -13.76
C ASP A 635 -10.15 2.40 -15.22
N VAL A 636 -11.40 2.70 -15.57
CA VAL A 636 -11.97 2.58 -16.92
C VAL A 636 -12.36 3.95 -17.50
N SER A 637 -11.90 5.04 -16.88
CA SER A 637 -12.32 6.41 -17.23
C SER A 637 -11.90 6.85 -18.64
N LEU A 638 -10.92 6.18 -19.24
CA LEU A 638 -10.47 6.43 -20.63
C LEU A 638 -11.10 5.47 -21.65
N VAL A 639 -11.84 4.45 -21.20
CA VAL A 639 -12.43 3.44 -22.07
C VAL A 639 -13.73 3.98 -22.68
N THR A 640 -13.84 3.92 -24.02
CA THR A 640 -15.06 4.34 -24.73
C THR A 640 -15.90 3.18 -25.26
N ASP A 641 -15.30 1.99 -25.37
CA ASP A 641 -15.93 0.79 -25.93
C ASP A 641 -15.77 -0.42 -24.99
N PHE A 642 -16.88 -0.82 -24.40
CA PHE A 642 -17.02 -1.93 -23.44
C PHE A 642 -17.60 -3.18 -24.09
N ALA A 643 -17.68 -3.24 -25.43
CA ALA A 643 -18.42 -4.28 -26.12
C ALA A 643 -17.94 -5.69 -25.73
N GLY A 644 -18.90 -6.50 -25.28
CA GLY A 644 -18.72 -7.91 -24.93
C GLY A 644 -17.74 -8.19 -23.78
N THR A 645 -17.38 -7.20 -22.95
CA THR A 645 -16.35 -7.34 -21.89
C THR A 645 -16.54 -8.58 -21.03
N PHE A 646 -17.78 -8.90 -20.61
CA PHE A 646 -18.14 -10.07 -19.81
C PHE A 646 -19.10 -11.03 -20.54
N GLU A 647 -19.19 -10.95 -21.88
CA GLU A 647 -20.10 -11.79 -22.67
C GLU A 647 -19.87 -13.27 -22.37
N ALA A 648 -20.91 -13.99 -21.94
CA ALA A 648 -20.87 -15.40 -21.55
C ALA A 648 -19.86 -15.76 -20.45
N ALA A 649 -19.42 -14.79 -19.62
CA ALA A 649 -18.70 -15.05 -18.38
C ALA A 649 -19.67 -15.57 -17.30
N THR A 650 -20.13 -16.81 -17.44
CA THR A 650 -21.29 -17.36 -16.70
C THR A 650 -21.20 -17.29 -15.17
N ALA A 651 -19.99 -17.32 -14.59
CA ALA A 651 -19.77 -17.26 -13.15
C ALA A 651 -19.60 -15.84 -12.59
N PHE A 652 -19.47 -14.82 -13.45
CA PHE A 652 -19.12 -13.47 -13.02
C PHE A 652 -20.28 -12.80 -12.26
N ASP A 653 -20.03 -12.41 -11.01
CA ASP A 653 -20.97 -11.69 -10.14
C ASP A 653 -20.19 -10.82 -9.13
N GLN A 654 -19.40 -9.86 -9.64
CA GLN A 654 -18.56 -8.96 -8.83
C GLN A 654 -18.97 -7.49 -9.00
N PRO A 655 -18.85 -6.67 -7.94
CA PRO A 655 -19.27 -5.27 -7.98
C PRO A 655 -18.47 -4.47 -9.01
N LEU A 656 -19.15 -3.51 -9.66
CA LEU A 656 -18.62 -2.61 -10.68
C LEU A 656 -19.04 -1.14 -10.44
N ASP A 657 -19.52 -0.83 -9.24
CA ASP A 657 -20.09 0.47 -8.85
C ASP A 657 -19.06 1.61 -8.83
N ASN A 658 -17.76 1.31 -8.79
CA ASN A 658 -16.69 2.31 -8.87
C ASN A 658 -16.23 2.60 -10.30
N TRP A 659 -16.75 1.91 -11.32
CA TRP A 659 -16.38 2.17 -12.70
C TRP A 659 -16.93 3.53 -13.16
N VAL A 660 -16.02 4.39 -13.63
CA VAL A 660 -16.36 5.73 -14.14
C VAL A 660 -16.79 5.62 -15.60
N MET A 661 -18.11 5.60 -15.83
CA MET A 661 -18.71 5.33 -17.14
C MET A 661 -18.91 6.56 -18.04
N SER A 662 -18.53 7.76 -17.59
CA SER A 662 -18.83 9.02 -18.30
C SER A 662 -18.24 9.12 -19.71
N SER A 663 -17.26 8.29 -20.06
CA SER A 663 -16.65 8.24 -21.40
C SER A 663 -17.18 7.12 -22.29
N ALA A 664 -18.04 6.24 -21.77
CA ALA A 664 -18.58 5.10 -22.49
C ALA A 664 -19.49 5.56 -23.63
N THR A 665 -19.28 4.98 -24.82
CA THR A 665 -20.12 5.21 -26.02
C THR A 665 -20.73 3.92 -26.55
N ASN A 666 -20.09 2.76 -26.30
CA ASN A 666 -20.54 1.45 -26.72
C ASN A 666 -20.46 0.45 -25.55
N MET A 667 -21.58 -0.20 -25.21
CA MET A 667 -21.71 -1.22 -24.18
C MET A 667 -22.47 -2.46 -24.71
N ALA A 668 -22.50 -2.63 -26.03
CA ALA A 668 -23.15 -3.75 -26.69
C ALA A 668 -22.62 -5.09 -26.15
N LEU A 669 -23.52 -6.06 -25.92
CA LEU A 669 -23.19 -7.42 -25.47
C LEU A 669 -22.45 -7.53 -24.13
N MET A 670 -22.23 -6.43 -23.39
CA MET A 670 -21.31 -6.40 -22.23
C MET A 670 -21.57 -7.53 -21.21
N PHE A 671 -22.84 -7.83 -20.92
CA PHE A 671 -23.26 -8.91 -20.02
C PHE A 671 -24.16 -9.95 -20.71
N PHE A 672 -24.07 -10.07 -22.04
CA PHE A 672 -24.89 -11.03 -22.78
C PHE A 672 -24.55 -12.47 -22.34
N GLY A 673 -25.51 -13.21 -21.81
CA GLY A 673 -25.31 -14.57 -21.30
C GLY A 673 -24.52 -14.67 -19.98
N THR A 674 -24.27 -13.56 -19.28
CA THR A 674 -23.62 -13.54 -17.96
C THR A 674 -24.62 -13.98 -16.88
N SER A 675 -24.92 -15.28 -16.85
CA SER A 675 -26.08 -15.84 -16.14
C SER A 675 -26.14 -15.60 -14.62
N SER A 676 -24.99 -15.39 -13.96
CA SER A 676 -24.92 -15.17 -12.50
C SER A 676 -24.92 -13.70 -12.09
N PHE A 677 -24.68 -12.77 -13.02
CA PHE A 677 -24.45 -11.37 -12.69
C PHE A 677 -25.71 -10.68 -12.15
N ASN A 678 -25.63 -10.11 -10.95
CA ASN A 678 -26.73 -9.37 -10.32
C ASN A 678 -26.24 -8.23 -9.40
N GLN A 679 -25.20 -7.50 -9.84
CA GLN A 679 -24.62 -6.40 -9.05
C GLN A 679 -25.23 -5.05 -9.42
N PRO A 680 -25.32 -4.10 -8.47
CA PRO A 680 -25.96 -2.81 -8.70
C PRO A 680 -25.19 -1.96 -9.72
N LEU A 681 -25.91 -1.41 -10.71
CA LEU A 681 -25.38 -0.54 -11.78
C LEU A 681 -26.06 0.84 -11.84
N GLY A 682 -26.94 1.16 -10.90
CA GLY A 682 -27.76 2.38 -10.94
C GLY A 682 -26.99 3.69 -10.78
N MET A 683 -25.71 3.63 -10.39
CA MET A 683 -24.82 4.79 -10.26
C MET A 683 -24.01 5.10 -11.52
N TRP A 684 -24.08 4.28 -12.56
CA TRP A 684 -23.35 4.51 -13.79
C TRP A 684 -23.89 5.72 -14.56
N ASP A 685 -23.00 6.62 -14.94
CA ASP A 685 -23.30 7.68 -15.90
C ASP A 685 -23.24 7.11 -17.33
N VAL A 686 -24.40 6.84 -17.91
CA VAL A 686 -24.54 6.31 -19.27
C VAL A 686 -24.99 7.36 -20.29
N SER A 687 -24.94 8.65 -19.92
CA SER A 687 -25.46 9.77 -20.74
C SER A 687 -24.78 9.91 -22.12
N ASN A 688 -23.57 9.36 -22.28
CA ASN A 688 -22.80 9.38 -23.53
C ASN A 688 -22.95 8.10 -24.39
N VAL A 689 -23.71 7.11 -23.92
CA VAL A 689 -23.80 5.78 -24.54
C VAL A 689 -24.76 5.79 -25.73
N ASN A 690 -24.30 5.25 -26.87
CA ASN A 690 -25.06 5.17 -28.12
C ASN A 690 -25.57 3.75 -28.40
N PHE A 691 -24.81 2.72 -27.98
CA PHE A 691 -25.03 1.31 -28.31
C PHE A 691 -25.09 0.44 -27.04
N ILE A 692 -26.23 -0.20 -26.79
CA ILE A 692 -26.47 -1.13 -25.66
C ILE A 692 -27.20 -2.40 -26.12
N GLU A 693 -27.15 -2.75 -27.40
CA GLU A 693 -27.78 -3.95 -27.91
C GLU A 693 -27.30 -5.21 -27.17
N TYR A 694 -28.23 -6.11 -26.86
CA TYR A 694 -28.01 -7.37 -26.15
C TYR A 694 -27.34 -7.25 -24.76
N MET A 695 -27.17 -6.04 -24.20
CA MET A 695 -26.33 -5.82 -23.01
C MET A 695 -26.60 -6.80 -21.86
N PHE A 696 -27.87 -7.08 -21.53
CA PHE A 696 -28.29 -8.04 -20.51
C PHE A 696 -29.08 -9.21 -21.09
N GLY A 697 -29.01 -9.42 -22.41
CA GLY A 697 -29.69 -10.52 -23.06
C GLY A 697 -29.24 -11.86 -22.46
N ASN A 698 -30.18 -12.69 -22.01
CA ASN A 698 -29.92 -13.97 -21.35
C ASN A 698 -29.10 -13.88 -20.03
N ALA A 699 -29.01 -12.70 -19.40
CA ALA A 699 -28.47 -12.53 -18.05
C ALA A 699 -29.54 -12.92 -17.01
N THR A 700 -29.71 -14.22 -16.79
CA THR A 700 -30.88 -14.79 -16.09
C THR A 700 -31.00 -14.44 -14.61
N SER A 701 -29.93 -14.00 -13.95
CA SER A 701 -29.97 -13.55 -12.54
C SER A 701 -30.06 -12.03 -12.39
N PHE A 702 -29.93 -11.28 -13.49
CA PHE A 702 -29.87 -9.82 -13.45
C PHE A 702 -31.22 -9.21 -13.07
N ASN A 703 -31.32 -8.68 -11.85
CA ASN A 703 -32.53 -8.11 -11.29
C ASN A 703 -32.24 -6.79 -10.56
N GLN A 704 -31.77 -5.78 -11.31
CA GLN A 704 -31.44 -4.45 -10.79
C GLN A 704 -32.29 -3.36 -11.44
N ASP A 705 -32.50 -2.26 -10.72
CA ASP A 705 -33.24 -1.10 -11.21
C ASP A 705 -32.35 -0.25 -12.15
N LEU A 706 -32.84 -0.01 -13.36
CA LEU A 706 -32.18 0.79 -14.41
C LEU A 706 -32.88 2.14 -14.67
N GLY A 707 -33.94 2.46 -13.93
CA GLY A 707 -34.79 3.64 -14.21
C GLY A 707 -34.07 4.98 -14.09
N ASN A 708 -32.93 5.04 -13.39
CA ASN A 708 -32.14 6.26 -13.23
C ASN A 708 -31.11 6.51 -14.35
N TRP A 709 -31.01 5.62 -15.34
CA TRP A 709 -30.07 5.78 -16.45
C TRP A 709 -30.54 6.86 -17.43
N ASP A 710 -29.65 7.81 -17.73
CA ASP A 710 -29.83 8.78 -18.82
C ASP A 710 -29.56 8.10 -20.16
N ILE A 711 -30.62 7.67 -20.83
CA ILE A 711 -30.54 6.94 -22.11
C ILE A 711 -30.68 7.87 -23.32
N GLY A 712 -30.67 9.20 -23.14
CA GLY A 712 -31.09 10.14 -24.18
C GLY A 712 -30.29 10.10 -25.49
N LEU A 713 -29.05 9.59 -25.48
CA LEU A 713 -28.21 9.40 -26.67
C LEU A 713 -28.24 7.99 -27.26
N VAL A 714 -28.97 7.05 -26.64
CA VAL A 714 -29.03 5.66 -27.12
C VAL A 714 -29.77 5.61 -28.46
N THR A 715 -29.09 5.06 -29.46
CA THR A 715 -29.65 4.85 -30.81
C THR A 715 -29.95 3.39 -31.10
N ASN A 716 -29.29 2.46 -30.41
CA ASN A 716 -29.51 1.02 -30.53
C ASN A 716 -29.54 0.34 -29.16
N MET A 717 -30.69 -0.23 -28.83
CA MET A 717 -30.90 -1.06 -27.62
C MET A 717 -31.56 -2.39 -27.98
N THR A 718 -31.21 -2.92 -29.16
CA THR A 718 -31.83 -4.13 -29.69
C THR A 718 -31.67 -5.28 -28.70
N ASP A 719 -32.78 -5.89 -28.27
CA ASP A 719 -32.80 -7.06 -27.38
C ASP A 719 -32.03 -6.89 -26.06
N MET A 720 -31.86 -5.65 -25.59
CA MET A 720 -31.04 -5.34 -24.41
C MET A 720 -31.43 -6.18 -23.19
N LEU A 721 -32.73 -6.45 -23.00
CA LEU A 721 -33.27 -7.17 -21.84
C LEU A 721 -33.86 -8.55 -22.20
N TRP A 722 -33.60 -9.06 -23.40
CA TRP A 722 -34.16 -10.32 -23.90
C TRP A 722 -33.80 -11.49 -22.99
N LEU A 723 -34.80 -12.18 -22.40
CA LEU A 723 -34.60 -13.28 -21.43
C LEU A 723 -33.72 -12.92 -20.21
N SER A 724 -33.71 -11.65 -19.81
CA SER A 724 -33.06 -11.20 -18.56
C SER A 724 -33.86 -11.60 -17.32
N GLY A 725 -33.23 -11.55 -16.14
CA GLY A 725 -33.81 -11.90 -14.84
C GLY A 725 -34.63 -10.80 -14.15
N LEU A 726 -34.99 -9.72 -14.85
CA LEU A 726 -35.67 -8.57 -14.24
C LEU A 726 -37.03 -8.99 -13.66
N SER A 727 -37.23 -8.68 -12.38
CA SER A 727 -38.53 -8.76 -11.73
C SER A 727 -39.51 -7.73 -12.30
N ILE A 728 -40.81 -7.95 -12.08
CA ILE A 728 -41.87 -7.00 -12.49
C ILE A 728 -41.58 -5.60 -11.94
N ALA A 729 -41.23 -5.49 -10.66
CA ALA A 729 -40.94 -4.21 -10.02
C ALA A 729 -39.76 -3.46 -10.69
N ASN A 730 -38.65 -4.14 -10.97
CA ASN A 730 -37.49 -3.50 -11.59
C ASN A 730 -37.70 -3.21 -13.08
N TYR A 731 -38.45 -4.04 -13.80
CA TYR A 731 -38.84 -3.75 -15.17
C TYR A 731 -39.79 -2.55 -15.24
N ASP A 732 -40.76 -2.47 -14.31
CA ASP A 732 -41.66 -1.32 -14.18
C ASP A 732 -40.89 -0.04 -13.85
N ASN A 733 -40.00 -0.05 -12.86
CA ASN A 733 -39.16 1.11 -12.53
C ASN A 733 -38.30 1.55 -13.73
N THR A 734 -37.75 0.59 -14.47
CA THR A 734 -36.95 0.87 -15.68
C THR A 734 -37.80 1.60 -16.73
N LEU A 735 -38.99 1.08 -17.05
CA LEU A 735 -39.90 1.70 -18.01
C LEU A 735 -40.41 3.08 -17.54
N ILE A 736 -40.69 3.23 -16.25
CA ILE A 736 -41.15 4.50 -15.66
C ILE A 736 -40.06 5.56 -15.76
N GLY A 737 -38.83 5.20 -15.38
CA GLY A 737 -37.68 6.07 -15.45
C GLY A 737 -37.41 6.53 -16.88
N TRP A 738 -37.33 5.60 -17.83
CA TRP A 738 -37.04 5.91 -19.23
C TRP A 738 -38.17 6.64 -19.97
N ALA A 739 -39.40 6.63 -19.43
CA ALA A 739 -40.49 7.45 -19.94
C ALA A 739 -40.52 8.87 -19.34
N THR A 740 -39.59 9.20 -18.44
CA THR A 740 -39.58 10.45 -17.67
C THR A 740 -38.23 11.15 -17.76
N ILE A 741 -38.20 12.31 -18.42
CA ILE A 741 -37.01 13.16 -18.43
C ILE A 741 -36.70 13.61 -17.00
N SER A 742 -35.54 13.23 -16.48
CA SER A 742 -35.08 13.58 -15.13
C SER A 742 -33.58 13.91 -15.08
N GLY A 743 -33.16 14.64 -14.04
CA GLY A 743 -31.73 14.97 -13.85
C GLY A 743 -31.13 15.77 -15.02
N SER A 744 -30.09 15.21 -15.64
CA SER A 744 -29.35 15.79 -16.80
C SER A 744 -29.89 15.37 -18.16
N GLU A 745 -30.87 14.46 -18.21
CA GLU A 745 -31.40 13.93 -19.46
C GLU A 745 -32.03 15.03 -20.31
N THR A 746 -31.68 15.08 -21.60
CA THR A 746 -32.14 16.13 -22.51
C THR A 746 -33.28 15.70 -23.42
N GLN A 747 -33.47 14.39 -23.58
CA GLN A 747 -34.49 13.79 -24.45
C GLN A 747 -34.68 12.31 -24.12
N ILE A 748 -35.87 11.79 -24.44
CA ILE A 748 -36.13 10.35 -24.50
C ILE A 748 -35.83 9.87 -25.93
N PRO A 749 -35.09 8.75 -26.13
CA PRO A 749 -34.81 8.21 -27.45
C PRO A 749 -36.08 7.99 -28.28
N SER A 750 -36.02 8.24 -29.59
CA SER A 750 -37.15 8.01 -30.49
C SER A 750 -36.82 7.00 -31.58
N GLY A 751 -37.83 6.27 -32.05
CA GLY A 751 -37.68 5.32 -33.15
C GLY A 751 -36.88 4.05 -32.82
N ILE A 752 -36.87 3.63 -31.56
CA ILE A 752 -36.23 2.37 -31.13
C ILE A 752 -36.94 1.18 -31.78
N ALA A 753 -36.30 0.60 -32.79
CA ALA A 753 -36.95 -0.36 -33.69
C ALA A 753 -37.09 -1.79 -33.14
N SER A 754 -36.36 -2.19 -32.09
CA SER A 754 -36.33 -3.59 -31.65
C SER A 754 -35.93 -3.82 -30.18
N PHE A 755 -36.70 -3.31 -29.21
CA PHE A 755 -36.39 -3.55 -27.80
C PHE A 755 -36.62 -5.01 -27.33
N ARG A 756 -37.66 -5.69 -27.87
CA ARG A 756 -38.03 -7.10 -27.64
C ARG A 756 -37.70 -7.67 -26.24
N ALA A 757 -38.55 -7.38 -25.27
CA ALA A 757 -38.42 -7.79 -23.86
C ALA A 757 -39.02 -9.18 -23.58
N LEU A 758 -38.62 -10.20 -24.35
CA LEU A 758 -39.10 -11.58 -24.16
C LEU A 758 -38.77 -12.09 -22.74
N GLY A 759 -39.75 -12.68 -22.07
CA GLY A 759 -39.59 -13.27 -20.73
C GLY A 759 -39.82 -12.29 -19.59
N LEU A 760 -40.07 -11.00 -19.88
CA LEU A 760 -40.40 -10.00 -18.87
C LEU A 760 -41.91 -9.76 -18.78
N SER A 761 -42.32 -9.31 -17.59
CA SER A 761 -43.70 -8.89 -17.33
C SER A 761 -43.73 -7.51 -16.68
N TYR A 762 -44.66 -6.66 -17.11
CA TYR A 762 -44.88 -5.32 -16.55
C TYR A 762 -46.22 -5.25 -15.81
N CYS A 763 -46.35 -4.25 -14.93
CA CYS A 763 -47.56 -3.99 -14.19
C CYS A 763 -47.87 -2.49 -14.06
N SER A 764 -47.19 -1.78 -13.15
CA SER A 764 -47.52 -0.40 -12.82
C SER A 764 -47.07 0.60 -13.89
N SER A 765 -46.13 0.20 -14.76
CA SER A 765 -45.60 1.02 -15.85
C SER A 765 -46.46 1.04 -17.11
N GLU A 766 -47.70 0.53 -17.09
CA GLU A 766 -48.53 0.39 -18.30
C GLU A 766 -48.69 1.71 -19.08
N ILE A 767 -48.82 2.83 -18.37
CA ILE A 767 -48.97 4.16 -18.99
C ILE A 767 -47.67 4.59 -19.65
N GLU A 768 -46.56 4.47 -18.94
CA GLU A 768 -45.20 4.85 -19.35
C GLU A 768 -44.74 4.00 -20.53
N ARG A 769 -44.93 2.68 -20.45
CA ARG A 769 -44.71 1.72 -21.54
C ARG A 769 -45.48 2.11 -22.80
N GLN A 770 -46.77 2.46 -22.66
CA GLN A 770 -47.59 2.86 -23.80
C GLN A 770 -47.14 4.21 -24.38
N SER A 771 -46.69 5.14 -23.54
CA SER A 771 -46.10 6.42 -23.97
C SER A 771 -44.82 6.21 -24.79
N LEU A 772 -43.90 5.34 -24.36
CA LEU A 772 -42.70 4.96 -25.11
C LEU A 772 -43.05 4.43 -26.51
N ILE A 773 -44.13 3.65 -26.65
CA ILE A 773 -44.62 3.13 -27.93
C ILE A 773 -45.25 4.23 -28.79
N ASP A 774 -46.25 4.93 -28.26
CA ASP A 774 -47.12 5.81 -29.04
C ASP A 774 -46.50 7.17 -29.34
N VAL A 775 -45.75 7.72 -28.39
CA VAL A 775 -45.16 9.07 -28.47
C VAL A 775 -43.74 8.99 -29.03
N TYR A 776 -42.94 8.06 -28.53
CA TYR A 776 -41.52 7.95 -28.88
C TYR A 776 -41.24 6.90 -29.96
N GLY A 777 -42.23 6.11 -30.38
CA GLY A 777 -42.10 5.17 -31.48
C GLY A 777 -41.25 3.93 -31.17
N TRP A 778 -41.24 3.49 -29.91
CA TRP A 778 -40.52 2.27 -29.52
C TRP A 778 -41.28 1.00 -29.93
N ALA A 779 -40.54 -0.01 -30.38
CA ALA A 779 -41.05 -1.36 -30.62
C ALA A 779 -40.84 -2.26 -29.39
N ILE A 780 -41.64 -2.05 -28.35
CA ILE A 780 -41.69 -2.92 -27.16
C ILE A 780 -42.62 -4.09 -27.46
N THR A 781 -42.05 -5.30 -27.59
CA THR A 781 -42.76 -6.53 -27.92
C THR A 781 -42.28 -7.68 -27.06
N LEU A 782 -43.09 -8.75 -26.95
CA LEU A 782 -42.81 -10.01 -26.25
C LEU A 782 -42.75 -9.93 -24.71
N ASP A 783 -42.90 -8.74 -24.12
CA ASP A 783 -43.26 -8.61 -22.72
C ASP A 783 -44.78 -8.88 -22.53
N THR A 784 -45.16 -9.16 -21.30
CA THR A 784 -46.55 -9.50 -20.95
C THR A 784 -47.05 -8.68 -19.78
N LYS A 785 -48.32 -8.25 -19.80
CA LYS A 785 -48.92 -7.63 -18.61
C LYS A 785 -49.12 -8.70 -17.54
N SER A 786 -48.60 -8.47 -16.33
CA SER A 786 -48.76 -9.40 -15.21
C SER A 786 -50.22 -9.51 -14.76
N VAL A 787 -50.62 -10.72 -14.33
CA VAL A 787 -51.92 -10.96 -13.65
C VAL A 787 -51.84 -10.76 -12.14
N LEU A 788 -50.63 -10.57 -11.60
CA LEU A 788 -50.30 -10.35 -10.19
C LEU A 788 -49.94 -8.87 -9.97
N CYS A 789 -50.87 -8.00 -10.33
CA CYS A 789 -50.68 -6.56 -10.29
C CYS A 789 -51.38 -5.97 -9.06
N GLU A 790 -50.66 -5.33 -8.14
CA GLU A 790 -51.29 -4.63 -7.00
C GLU A 790 -52.38 -3.65 -7.51
N PRO A 791 -53.60 -3.65 -6.91
CA PRO A 791 -54.60 -2.64 -7.24
C PRO A 791 -54.07 -1.22 -6.97
N ILE A 792 -54.44 -0.24 -7.80
CA ILE A 792 -53.98 1.15 -7.65
C ILE A 792 -55.01 2.07 -6.95
N SER A 793 -56.21 1.55 -6.67
CA SER A 793 -57.31 2.29 -6.03
C SER A 793 -58.00 1.42 -4.99
N GLN A 794 -57.97 1.88 -3.74
CA GLN A 794 -58.51 1.19 -2.57
C GLN A 794 -60.04 1.35 -2.43
N ALA A 795 -60.71 0.37 -1.81
CA ALA A 795 -62.11 0.48 -1.41
C ALA A 795 -62.30 1.64 -0.42
N SER A 796 -63.42 2.36 -0.52
CA SER A 796 -63.68 3.56 0.27
C SER A 796 -65.12 3.63 0.78
N ASN A 797 -65.39 4.56 1.68
CA ASN A 797 -66.74 4.87 2.20
C ASN A 797 -67.45 3.66 2.83
N ILE A 798 -66.89 3.08 3.90
CA ILE A 798 -67.56 2.01 4.65
C ILE A 798 -68.79 2.59 5.38
N ILE A 799 -69.96 2.00 5.16
CA ILE A 799 -71.25 2.41 5.71
C ILE A 799 -71.89 1.23 6.45
N PHE A 800 -72.43 1.51 7.64
CA PHE A 800 -73.13 0.53 8.49
C PHE A 800 -74.65 0.75 8.42
N SER A 801 -75.43 -0.33 8.25
CA SER A 801 -76.90 -0.29 8.15
C SER A 801 -77.54 -1.56 8.72
N ASN A 802 -78.88 -1.59 8.86
CA ASN A 802 -79.64 -2.74 9.40
C ASN A 802 -79.04 -3.34 10.68
N ILE A 803 -78.66 -2.45 11.61
CA ILE A 803 -77.95 -2.80 12.84
C ILE A 803 -78.91 -3.46 13.84
N GLY A 804 -78.64 -4.72 14.17
CA GLY A 804 -79.29 -5.49 15.25
C GLY A 804 -78.35 -5.67 16.45
N SER A 805 -78.79 -6.42 17.47
CA SER A 805 -77.99 -6.62 18.69
C SER A 805 -76.79 -7.56 18.53
N THR A 806 -76.80 -8.42 17.50
CA THR A 806 -75.68 -9.36 17.21
C THR A 806 -75.26 -9.36 15.74
N GLN A 807 -75.74 -8.40 14.94
CA GLN A 807 -75.44 -8.30 13.51
C GLN A 807 -75.53 -6.86 12.96
N MET A 808 -74.90 -6.59 11.83
CA MET A 808 -75.08 -5.37 11.03
C MET A 808 -74.75 -5.62 9.56
N ASP A 809 -75.37 -4.87 8.66
CA ASP A 809 -74.97 -4.82 7.25
C ASP A 809 -73.86 -3.79 7.06
N VAL A 810 -72.81 -4.17 6.33
CA VAL A 810 -71.66 -3.33 5.99
C VAL A 810 -71.58 -3.21 4.47
N SER A 811 -71.60 -1.98 3.96
CA SER A 811 -71.44 -1.68 2.53
C SER A 811 -70.31 -0.69 2.27
N TRP A 812 -69.80 -0.63 1.04
CA TRP A 812 -68.68 0.23 0.65
C TRP A 812 -68.70 0.56 -0.84
N THR A 813 -67.85 1.51 -1.25
CA THR A 813 -67.52 1.78 -2.65
C THR A 813 -66.30 0.95 -3.05
N ASN A 814 -66.45 0.12 -4.08
CA ASN A 814 -65.37 -0.70 -4.62
C ASN A 814 -64.24 0.17 -5.20
N GLY A 815 -63.00 -0.20 -4.92
CA GLY A 815 -61.80 0.26 -5.62
C GLY A 815 -61.62 -0.49 -6.95
N ASN A 816 -60.38 -0.57 -7.44
CA ASN A 816 -60.08 -1.22 -8.73
C ASN A 816 -59.48 -2.63 -8.62
N GLY A 817 -59.44 -3.21 -7.42
CA GLY A 817 -59.10 -4.61 -7.23
C GLY A 817 -60.19 -5.52 -7.79
N THR A 818 -59.75 -6.64 -8.36
CA THR A 818 -60.63 -7.73 -8.80
C THR A 818 -61.40 -8.32 -7.63
N ASN A 819 -60.79 -8.36 -6.43
CA ASN A 819 -61.38 -8.84 -5.20
C ASN A 819 -61.01 -7.93 -4.01
N ARG A 820 -61.65 -8.13 -2.87
CA ARG A 820 -61.33 -7.41 -1.63
C ARG A 820 -61.58 -8.27 -0.40
N ILE A 821 -60.85 -7.99 0.68
CA ILE A 821 -61.13 -8.55 2.00
C ILE A 821 -61.60 -7.45 2.96
N LEU A 822 -62.54 -7.79 3.84
CA LEU A 822 -62.94 -6.95 4.98
C LEU A 822 -62.40 -7.59 6.25
N VAL A 823 -61.67 -6.81 7.03
CA VAL A 823 -61.08 -7.22 8.30
C VAL A 823 -61.76 -6.47 9.42
N ALA A 824 -62.16 -7.17 10.48
CA ALA A 824 -62.83 -6.60 11.64
C ALA A 824 -62.07 -6.91 12.94
N HIS A 825 -62.03 -5.95 13.85
CA HIS A 825 -61.49 -6.10 15.21
C HIS A 825 -62.47 -5.53 16.24
N ALA A 826 -62.69 -6.26 17.34
CA ALA A 826 -63.53 -5.80 18.46
C ALA A 826 -62.72 -4.94 19.43
N GLY A 827 -63.14 -3.70 19.69
CA GLY A 827 -62.61 -2.81 20.72
C GLY A 827 -61.29 -2.09 20.39
N SER A 828 -60.68 -2.33 19.23
CA SER A 828 -59.44 -1.66 18.79
C SER A 828 -59.41 -1.55 17.27
N ILE A 829 -58.61 -0.61 16.74
CA ILE A 829 -58.41 -0.44 15.29
C ILE A 829 -57.81 -1.70 14.66
N VAL A 830 -58.04 -1.89 13.36
CA VAL A 830 -57.34 -2.93 12.60
C VAL A 830 -55.87 -2.53 12.46
N ASP A 831 -55.00 -3.21 13.19
CA ASP A 831 -53.59 -2.84 13.41
C ASP A 831 -52.58 -3.75 12.67
N ALA A 832 -53.07 -4.75 11.93
CA ALA A 832 -52.26 -5.63 11.10
C ALA A 832 -52.79 -5.65 9.64
N ASN A 833 -51.86 -5.65 8.68
CA ASN A 833 -52.17 -5.72 7.26
C ASN A 833 -52.10 -7.17 6.74
N PRO A 834 -52.89 -7.53 5.72
CA PRO A 834 -52.68 -8.78 4.99
C PRO A 834 -51.29 -8.77 4.33
N SER A 835 -50.67 -9.94 4.28
CA SER A 835 -49.45 -10.19 3.49
C SER A 835 -49.79 -10.66 2.08
N ASP A 836 -48.99 -10.28 1.10
CA ASP A 836 -49.10 -10.78 -0.28
C ASP A 836 -48.82 -12.29 -0.36
N LEU A 837 -49.32 -12.91 -1.42
CA LEU A 837 -49.30 -14.34 -1.71
C LEU A 837 -50.04 -15.21 -0.66
N ALA A 838 -50.79 -14.58 0.25
CA ALA A 838 -51.51 -15.28 1.31
C ALA A 838 -53.03 -15.26 1.08
N THR A 839 -53.65 -16.43 1.06
CA THR A 839 -55.11 -16.56 1.04
C THR A 839 -55.69 -16.50 2.44
N TYR A 840 -56.61 -15.56 2.67
CA TYR A 840 -57.40 -15.51 3.89
C TYR A 840 -58.82 -16.06 3.68
N ILE A 841 -59.17 -17.08 4.47
CA ILE A 841 -60.51 -17.63 4.53
C ILE A 841 -61.40 -16.67 5.33
N ALA A 842 -62.46 -16.16 4.69
CA ALA A 842 -63.42 -15.27 5.34
C ALA A 842 -64.60 -16.01 5.97
N SER A 843 -65.17 -15.45 7.03
CA SER A 843 -66.47 -15.85 7.58
C SER A 843 -67.31 -14.63 7.96
N SER A 844 -68.58 -14.62 7.55
CA SER A 844 -69.52 -13.56 7.94
C SER A 844 -69.90 -13.60 9.43
N VAL A 845 -69.45 -14.60 10.18
CA VAL A 845 -69.52 -14.66 11.64
C VAL A 845 -68.21 -14.14 12.23
N PHE A 846 -68.26 -13.02 12.94
CA PHE A 846 -67.10 -12.41 13.58
C PHE A 846 -66.36 -13.43 14.48
N GLY A 847 -65.02 -13.46 14.39
CA GLY A 847 -64.18 -14.40 15.15
C GLY A 847 -63.99 -15.77 14.52
N SER A 848 -64.69 -16.10 13.42
CA SER A 848 -64.63 -17.43 12.78
C SER A 848 -63.82 -17.46 11.46
N GLY A 849 -63.39 -16.31 10.96
CA GLY A 849 -62.52 -16.20 9.79
C GLY A 849 -61.04 -16.34 10.14
N SER A 850 -60.19 -16.28 9.12
CA SER A 850 -58.73 -16.23 9.31
C SER A 850 -58.34 -15.00 10.12
N GLN A 851 -57.27 -15.13 10.92
CA GLN A 851 -56.77 -14.05 11.73
C GLN A 851 -55.55 -13.40 11.07
N ILE A 852 -55.53 -12.06 11.01
CA ILE A 852 -54.38 -11.27 10.56
C ILE A 852 -53.78 -10.58 11.79
N GLY A 853 -52.64 -11.07 12.27
CA GLY A 853 -52.18 -10.68 13.61
C GLY A 853 -53.16 -11.12 14.70
N THR A 854 -53.10 -10.50 15.89
CA THR A 854 -53.98 -10.87 17.01
C THR A 854 -55.24 -10.01 17.01
N GLY A 855 -56.41 -10.64 17.04
CA GLY A 855 -57.71 -9.98 17.19
C GLY A 855 -58.37 -9.46 15.90
N ASN A 856 -57.64 -9.36 14.78
CA ASN A 856 -58.21 -8.97 13.48
C ASN A 856 -58.70 -10.19 12.72
N PHE A 857 -60.00 -10.28 12.47
CA PHE A 857 -60.61 -11.40 11.75
C PHE A 857 -61.06 -11.00 10.36
N VAL A 858 -60.75 -11.81 9.36
CA VAL A 858 -61.23 -11.62 8.00
C VAL A 858 -62.70 -12.05 7.93
N VAL A 859 -63.59 -11.08 7.74
CA VAL A 859 -65.04 -11.28 7.77
C VAL A 859 -65.69 -11.31 6.39
N TYR A 860 -64.96 -10.89 5.35
CA TYR A 860 -65.38 -10.97 3.96
C TYR A 860 -64.18 -11.20 3.04
N ASN A 861 -64.39 -11.94 1.95
CA ASN A 861 -63.45 -12.09 0.85
C ASN A 861 -64.24 -12.32 -0.45
N GLY A 862 -64.12 -11.41 -1.43
CA GLY A 862 -64.74 -11.56 -2.76
C GLY A 862 -65.01 -10.26 -3.52
N MET A 863 -65.93 -10.31 -4.49
CA MET A 863 -66.18 -9.21 -5.46
C MET A 863 -67.29 -8.21 -5.08
N ALA A 864 -68.21 -8.60 -4.18
CA ALA A 864 -69.33 -7.76 -3.76
C ALA A 864 -68.90 -6.46 -3.05
N SER A 865 -69.85 -5.53 -2.96
CA SER A 865 -69.72 -4.23 -2.30
C SER A 865 -70.49 -4.12 -0.98
N THR A 866 -71.03 -5.24 -0.48
CA THR A 866 -71.81 -5.30 0.76
C THR A 866 -71.81 -6.71 1.36
N MET A 867 -71.97 -6.81 2.68
CA MET A 867 -72.14 -8.06 3.42
C MET A 867 -72.90 -7.87 4.75
N THR A 868 -73.51 -8.94 5.28
CA THR A 868 -74.08 -8.95 6.64
C THR A 868 -73.09 -9.58 7.61
N LEU A 869 -72.62 -8.82 8.60
CA LEU A 869 -71.71 -9.26 9.65
C LEU A 869 -72.51 -9.71 10.86
N THR A 870 -72.27 -10.93 11.34
CA THR A 870 -73.02 -11.58 12.41
C THR A 870 -72.08 -12.07 13.53
N GLY A 871 -72.63 -12.57 14.63
CA GLY A 871 -71.81 -13.04 15.77
C GLY A 871 -71.19 -11.91 16.58
N LEU A 872 -71.80 -10.72 16.52
CA LEU A 872 -71.33 -9.55 17.26
C LEU A 872 -71.80 -9.59 18.71
N THR A 873 -71.01 -9.00 19.59
CA THR A 873 -71.33 -8.85 21.02
C THR A 873 -72.04 -7.51 21.25
N PRO A 874 -73.24 -7.51 21.84
CA PRO A 874 -73.94 -6.28 22.20
C PRO A 874 -73.07 -5.36 23.08
N GLY A 875 -73.11 -4.05 22.84
CA GLY A 875 -72.34 -3.06 23.60
C GLY A 875 -70.86 -2.93 23.22
N ALA A 876 -70.34 -3.74 22.28
CA ALA A 876 -68.96 -3.65 21.83
C ALA A 876 -68.79 -2.71 20.61
N THR A 877 -67.66 -2.00 20.53
CA THR A 877 -67.23 -1.26 19.33
C THR A 877 -66.49 -2.20 18.38
N TYR A 878 -66.80 -2.16 17.09
CA TYR A 878 -66.10 -2.90 16.06
C TYR A 878 -65.43 -1.93 15.07
N HIS A 879 -64.15 -2.14 14.82
CA HIS A 879 -63.38 -1.41 13.81
C HIS A 879 -63.16 -2.30 12.60
N LEU A 880 -63.40 -1.76 11.41
CA LEU A 880 -63.34 -2.49 10.16
C LEU A 880 -62.43 -1.77 9.16
N ARG A 881 -61.71 -2.56 8.36
CA ARG A 881 -60.84 -2.08 7.28
C ARG A 881 -60.97 -2.98 6.05
N LEU A 882 -61.10 -2.36 4.88
CA LEU A 882 -61.10 -3.04 3.58
C LEU A 882 -59.73 -2.97 2.94
N TYR A 883 -59.37 -4.05 2.25
CA TYR A 883 -58.18 -4.16 1.41
C TYR A 883 -58.59 -4.73 0.05
N GLU A 884 -58.42 -3.97 -1.02
CA GLU A 884 -58.48 -4.44 -2.40
C GLU A 884 -57.30 -5.35 -2.69
N TYR A 885 -57.50 -6.37 -3.52
CA TYR A 885 -56.42 -7.21 -4.00
C TYR A 885 -56.68 -7.73 -5.42
N ASN A 886 -55.60 -8.10 -6.10
CA ASN A 886 -55.63 -8.84 -7.35
C ASN A 886 -54.98 -10.21 -7.19
N GLY A 887 -55.28 -11.13 -8.11
CA GLY A 887 -54.72 -12.49 -8.07
C GLY A 887 -55.71 -13.56 -7.62
N THR A 888 -55.22 -14.80 -7.61
CA THR A 888 -55.97 -16.02 -7.25
C THR A 888 -55.41 -16.60 -5.96
N ALA A 889 -56.09 -17.61 -5.38
CA ALA A 889 -55.66 -18.22 -4.13
C ALA A 889 -54.18 -18.65 -4.14
N GLY A 890 -53.40 -18.14 -3.20
CA GLY A 890 -51.96 -18.34 -3.02
C GLY A 890 -51.09 -17.33 -3.77
N ASN A 891 -51.69 -16.41 -4.52
CA ASN A 891 -51.01 -15.36 -5.28
C ASN A 891 -51.75 -14.01 -5.17
N GLU A 892 -52.46 -13.76 -4.07
CA GLU A 892 -53.13 -12.50 -3.83
C GLU A 892 -52.13 -11.36 -3.56
N ASP A 893 -52.31 -10.22 -4.22
CA ASP A 893 -51.48 -9.01 -4.08
C ASP A 893 -52.36 -7.87 -3.54
N TYR A 894 -52.12 -7.49 -2.27
CA TYR A 894 -53.01 -6.67 -1.46
C TYR A 894 -52.58 -5.20 -1.42
N LEU A 895 -53.48 -4.30 -1.81
CA LEU A 895 -53.29 -2.88 -1.59
C LEU A 895 -53.48 -2.54 -0.11
N VAL A 896 -52.43 -2.11 0.59
CA VAL A 896 -52.44 -1.84 2.04
C VAL A 896 -52.53 -0.35 2.41
N THR A 897 -52.71 0.53 1.42
CA THR A 897 -52.92 1.96 1.66
C THR A 897 -54.35 2.25 2.16
N THR A 898 -54.54 3.34 2.92
CA THR A 898 -55.87 3.76 3.43
C THR A 898 -56.61 4.64 2.43
N ALA A 899 -57.94 4.71 2.52
CA ALA A 899 -58.78 5.57 1.70
C ALA A 899 -59.80 6.35 2.53
N ALA A 900 -60.49 7.32 1.91
CA ALA A 900 -61.54 8.08 2.57
C ALA A 900 -62.62 7.13 3.14
N GLY A 901 -62.89 7.24 4.44
CA GLY A 901 -63.87 6.38 5.13
C GLY A 901 -63.47 4.90 5.24
N ASN A 902 -62.19 4.56 5.07
CA ASN A 902 -61.63 3.22 5.26
C ASN A 902 -60.22 3.32 5.89
N PRO A 903 -60.04 2.99 7.19
CA PRO A 903 -60.93 2.22 8.06
C PRO A 903 -62.13 3.01 8.63
N ALA A 904 -63.14 2.29 9.13
CA ALA A 904 -64.32 2.84 9.82
C ALA A 904 -64.65 2.03 11.08
N ASN A 905 -65.48 2.55 11.99
CA ASN A 905 -65.89 1.82 13.19
C ASN A 905 -67.34 2.10 13.59
N PHE A 906 -67.93 1.19 14.36
CA PHE A 906 -69.31 1.30 14.85
C PHE A 906 -69.46 0.72 16.26
N LEU A 907 -70.21 1.40 17.14
CA LEU A 907 -70.57 0.92 18.48
C LEU A 907 -71.92 0.21 18.46
N LEU A 908 -71.94 -1.10 18.74
CA LEU A 908 -73.18 -1.87 18.80
C LEU A 908 -73.95 -1.55 20.10
N ALA A 909 -75.27 -1.37 20.00
CA ALA A 909 -76.09 -1.10 21.18
C ALA A 909 -76.10 -2.31 22.14
N PRO A 910 -76.14 -2.10 23.47
CA PRO A 910 -76.25 -3.18 24.44
C PRO A 910 -77.64 -3.87 24.37
N ASP A 911 -77.69 -5.18 24.62
CA ASP A 911 -78.94 -5.94 24.71
C ASP A 911 -79.69 -5.57 26.00
N ILE A 912 -80.91 -5.05 25.87
CA ILE A 912 -81.79 -4.75 27.01
C ILE A 912 -82.80 -5.88 27.18
N ASN A 913 -82.58 -6.74 28.17
CA ASN A 913 -83.54 -7.76 28.59
C ASN A 913 -84.49 -7.21 29.68
N LEU A 914 -85.78 -7.06 29.34
CA LEU A 914 -86.84 -6.77 30.31
C LEU A 914 -87.41 -8.09 30.87
N TYR A 915 -87.11 -8.40 32.13
CA TYR A 915 -87.74 -9.52 32.85
C TYR A 915 -89.16 -9.16 33.27
N ALA A 916 -90.15 -9.94 32.85
CA ALA A 916 -91.52 -9.87 33.36
C ALA A 916 -91.68 -10.85 34.54
N GLY A 917 -91.76 -10.33 35.78
CA GLY A 917 -91.96 -11.15 36.97
C GLY A 917 -92.44 -10.32 38.17
N ILE A 918 -93.64 -10.64 38.65
CA ILE A 918 -94.36 -10.02 39.75
C ILE A 918 -93.83 -10.61 41.06
N ASP A 919 -93.23 -9.80 41.95
CA ASP A 919 -93.40 -9.81 43.42
C ASP A 919 -92.30 -8.97 44.11
N ASN A 920 -92.75 -7.86 44.70
CA ASN A 920 -91.96 -6.77 45.23
C ASN A 920 -91.70 -6.96 46.74
N THR A 921 -90.59 -7.61 47.10
CA THR A 921 -90.12 -7.69 48.51
C THR A 921 -88.69 -7.19 48.70
N GLY A 922 -88.06 -6.64 47.67
CA GLY A 922 -86.78 -5.94 47.77
C GLY A 922 -86.97 -4.46 48.12
N THR A 923 -86.08 -3.91 48.93
CA THR A 923 -86.02 -2.47 49.28
C THR A 923 -86.13 -1.58 48.04
N PRO A 924 -86.99 -0.53 48.03
CA PRO A 924 -87.06 0.43 46.94
C PRO A 924 -85.70 1.08 46.69
N ILE A 925 -85.26 1.10 45.45
CA ILE A 925 -84.13 1.92 45.00
C ILE A 925 -84.52 3.39 45.17
N SER A 926 -83.66 4.18 45.80
CA SER A 926 -83.87 5.62 45.99
C SER A 926 -83.72 6.39 44.67
N ASP A 927 -84.30 7.59 44.56
CA ASP A 927 -84.20 8.46 43.37
C ASP A 927 -82.74 8.73 42.94
N ALA A 928 -81.81 8.71 43.91
CA ALA A 928 -80.38 8.85 43.65
C ALA A 928 -79.76 7.62 42.97
N GLN A 929 -80.32 6.43 43.17
CA GLN A 929 -79.89 5.18 42.53
C GLN A 929 -80.55 5.00 41.15
N ALA A 930 -81.75 5.53 40.93
CA ALA A 930 -82.41 5.56 39.61
C ALA A 930 -81.67 6.47 38.62
N ALA A 931 -81.14 7.61 39.08
CA ALA A 931 -80.33 8.52 38.26
C ALA A 931 -78.97 7.94 37.83
N ALA A 932 -78.51 6.85 38.47
CA ALA A 932 -77.23 6.21 38.17
C ALA A 932 -77.34 5.12 37.08
N ILE A 933 -78.55 4.80 36.59
CA ILE A 933 -78.74 3.81 35.53
C ILE A 933 -78.75 4.52 34.17
N ASN A 934 -77.63 4.47 33.47
CA ASN A 934 -77.47 5.01 32.12
C ASN A 934 -77.77 3.92 31.08
N PHE A 935 -78.88 4.03 30.35
CA PHE A 935 -79.28 3.08 29.30
C PHE A 935 -78.64 3.37 27.93
N GLY A 936 -77.73 4.35 27.83
CA GLY A 936 -77.09 4.74 26.57
C GLY A 936 -78.05 5.41 25.58
N SER A 937 -77.51 6.10 24.58
CA SER A 937 -78.27 6.92 23.61
C SER A 937 -79.02 6.12 22.53
N ALA A 938 -79.12 4.80 22.66
CA ALA A 938 -79.66 3.92 21.60
C ALA A 938 -81.17 3.68 21.65
N LEU A 939 -81.89 4.15 22.68
CA LEU A 939 -83.35 4.08 22.73
C LEU A 939 -83.99 5.47 22.75
N VAL A 940 -84.03 6.11 21.58
CA VAL A 940 -84.93 7.25 21.34
C VAL A 940 -85.72 6.97 20.06
N GLY A 941 -86.79 6.20 20.21
CA GLY A 941 -87.88 6.09 19.25
C GLY A 941 -89.19 6.46 19.96
N SER A 942 -89.98 7.35 19.36
CA SER A 942 -91.21 7.88 19.94
C SER A 942 -92.24 6.78 20.20
N GLY A 943 -92.37 6.33 21.45
CA GLY A 943 -93.40 5.36 21.83
C GLY A 943 -93.22 4.61 23.15
N ILE A 944 -92.13 4.79 23.88
CA ILE A 944 -91.94 4.10 25.18
C ILE A 944 -92.19 5.09 26.33
N THR A 945 -93.29 4.89 27.05
CA THR A 945 -93.55 5.55 28.34
C THR A 945 -92.97 4.66 29.44
N GLN A 946 -91.99 5.12 30.21
CA GLN A 946 -91.57 4.43 31.44
C GLN A 946 -92.47 4.88 32.60
N THR A 947 -93.10 3.91 33.28
CA THR A 947 -93.71 4.10 34.61
C THR A 947 -92.82 3.30 35.57
N PHE A 948 -92.36 3.91 36.65
CA PHE A 948 -91.64 3.20 37.73
C PHE A 948 -92.60 2.36 38.57
#